data_AF-A0A7Z9WV39-F1
#
_entry.id   AF-A0A7Z9WV39-F1
#
_cell.length_a   1.000
_cell.length_b   1.000
_cell.length_c   1.000
_cell.angle_alpha   90.00
_cell.angle_beta   90.00
_cell.angle_gamma   90.00
#
_symmetry.space_group_name_H-M   'P 1'
#
loop_
_entity.id
_entity.type
_entity.pdbx_description
1 polymer ?
#
loop_
_entity_poly.entity_id
_entity_poly.type
_entity_poly.pdbx_seq_one_letter_code
_entity_poly.pdbx_strand_id
1 'polypeptide(L)'
;MHLHVPHRVDLERDGEDELLVGARDGRLHYLKEGSEAEWIVAPGGEITHLAVFDAQPDGNPRIVVARKDPTATNPEGPTPQSWIELRSANGERIWELPLVTGITNLTLQNVPGQVNPEIIVGTDSGDILLFSTDGLLLQERSLFLSADDAAPVNQLLAIENQQTGQSQILAASDRTLFNLGADPETEATAVAQYSDPIQIMFPLTQSGQPFAANILLFLADQINSVNWQDGQLPDWTLRLPGRTTAVIPANNIANETQTEITTDSFLAGTDKGSLLRLTVAENQPEINWQLDGLEAVSSLYWGDLDGDALPEIVVGSNDNNTGLVRLFSYQTELLDEIPLADSIMALGALRHKANQPADLLVATENGEIQAFSAQENRPPLLTNPTTAVVEGQYGISVNVADVESDNVMVRLETQNPATGEWINQGEEWAASGNGRLIWLVEELPGENTAVSYRFFFDDGTHQGVINPPAGPPPISPISFFGLHPVVFGLMILAGVVGLTLVFRQTQLPAMRARAFYNQLRSQPNQTLPLLAQKYARTRGSADFLLNLANAARQKGDTLISNLADGLYLLSERPYVGLPILTSTLRKISHDCPLWQDTEKWQMIFNTGQSLLEAPSVTELSLLQPQMAQLLDQLEESNQWPDALGATLPILTNLRDSERVERTEDRLVTLTKQPAA
;
A
#
# COMPACT_ATOMS: atom_id res chain seq x y z
N MET A 1 -3.77 25.09 8.22
CA MET A 1 -2.47 24.69 8.81
C MET A 1 -1.56 24.36 7.63
N HIS A 2 -0.26 24.68 7.69
CA HIS A 2 0.65 24.36 6.58
C HIS A 2 1.69 23.36 7.07
N LEU A 3 1.54 22.11 6.64
CA LEU A 3 2.64 21.16 6.68
C LEU A 3 3.58 21.51 5.53
N HIS A 4 4.86 21.66 5.83
CA HIS A 4 5.88 21.64 4.79
C HIS A 4 6.12 20.19 4.37
N VAL A 5 6.47 20.01 3.09
CA VAL A 5 6.63 18.73 2.40
C VAL A 5 7.30 17.71 3.34
N PRO A 6 6.68 16.55 3.58
CA PRO A 6 7.32 15.49 4.35
C PRO A 6 8.71 15.21 3.81
N HIS A 7 9.74 15.42 4.62
CA HIS A 7 11.10 15.07 4.25
C HIS A 7 11.30 13.58 4.54
N ARG A 8 11.60 12.83 3.50
CA ARG A 8 12.06 11.44 3.59
C ARG A 8 13.53 11.46 3.96
N VAL A 9 13.89 10.77 5.01
CA VAL A 9 15.27 10.69 5.46
C VAL A 9 15.46 9.43 6.28
N ASP A 10 16.55 8.71 6.04
CA ASP A 10 17.05 7.62 6.88
C ASP A 10 17.97 8.22 7.97
N LEU A 11 17.36 8.80 9.01
CA LEU A 11 18.03 9.54 10.09
C LEU A 11 18.81 8.60 11.02
N GLU A 12 18.38 7.36 11.15
CA GLU A 12 19.02 6.36 12.01
C GLU A 12 19.87 5.32 11.26
N ARG A 13 19.85 5.35 9.93
CA ARG A 13 20.68 4.54 9.04
C ARG A 13 20.36 3.06 9.10
N ASP A 14 19.08 2.74 9.27
CA ASP A 14 18.59 1.37 9.22
C ASP A 14 18.17 0.93 7.79
N GLY A 15 18.17 1.89 6.85
CA GLY A 15 17.84 1.68 5.44
C GLY A 15 16.35 1.82 5.13
N GLU A 16 15.54 2.20 6.11
CA GLU A 16 14.13 2.56 5.96
C GLU A 16 13.99 4.08 5.96
N ASP A 17 13.00 4.63 5.27
CA ASP A 17 12.76 6.07 5.33
C ASP A 17 11.96 6.44 6.58
N GLU A 18 12.34 7.51 7.27
CA GLU A 18 11.50 8.17 8.26
C GLU A 18 10.89 9.47 7.74
N LEU A 19 9.85 9.92 8.47
CA LEU A 19 9.15 11.15 8.16
C LEU A 19 9.55 12.27 9.11
N LEU A 20 10.04 13.37 8.53
CA LEU A 20 10.25 14.62 9.24
C LEU A 20 9.22 15.67 8.80
N VAL A 21 8.47 16.20 9.77
CA VAL A 21 7.35 17.12 9.52
C VAL A 21 7.50 18.40 10.33
N GLY A 22 7.59 19.54 9.64
CA GLY A 22 7.57 20.86 10.25
C GLY A 22 6.17 21.47 10.25
N ALA A 23 5.64 21.79 11.43
CA ALA A 23 4.31 22.34 11.61
C ALA A 23 4.32 23.87 11.86
N ARG A 24 3.19 24.53 11.52
CA ARG A 24 2.97 25.96 11.77
C ARG A 24 2.91 26.34 13.24
N ASP A 25 2.52 25.40 14.10
CA ASP A 25 2.52 25.62 15.55
C ASP A 25 3.94 25.58 16.16
N GLY A 26 4.95 25.33 15.32
CA GLY A 26 6.35 25.32 15.72
C GLY A 26 6.82 24.01 16.30
N ARG A 27 6.11 22.92 16.01
CA ARG A 27 6.58 21.57 16.31
C ARG A 27 7.22 20.92 15.09
N LEU A 28 8.30 20.22 15.36
CA LEU A 28 8.97 19.32 14.44
C LEU A 28 8.68 17.90 14.93
N HIS A 29 8.02 17.12 14.08
CA HIS A 29 7.67 15.73 14.34
C HIS A 29 8.61 14.82 13.58
N TYR A 30 9.11 13.80 14.27
CA TYR A 30 9.81 12.68 13.67
C TYR A 30 8.97 11.43 13.89
N LEU A 31 8.64 10.77 12.79
CA LEU A 31 7.75 9.61 12.78
C LEU A 31 8.53 8.44 12.16
N LYS A 32 8.64 7.38 12.94
CA LYS A 32 9.08 6.07 12.52
C LYS A 32 7.87 5.16 12.28
N GLU A 33 8.04 4.05 11.57
CA GLU A 33 7.03 3.03 11.29
C GLU A 33 6.04 2.84 12.47
N GLY A 34 4.73 2.97 12.19
CA GLY A 34 3.68 2.70 13.17
C GLY A 34 3.18 3.92 13.97
N SER A 35 2.53 4.87 13.30
CA SER A 35 1.47 5.76 13.82
C SER A 35 1.74 6.70 15.02
N GLU A 36 2.86 6.59 15.73
CA GLU A 36 3.22 7.45 16.85
C GLU A 36 4.53 8.18 16.56
N ALA A 37 4.56 9.50 16.82
CA ALA A 37 5.79 10.27 16.70
C ALA A 37 6.80 9.75 17.73
N GLU A 38 7.95 9.29 17.26
CA GLU A 38 9.01 8.80 18.14
C GLU A 38 9.55 9.96 18.98
N TRP A 39 9.64 11.16 18.40
CA TRP A 39 9.82 12.37 19.16
C TRP A 39 9.14 13.58 18.51
N ILE A 40 8.81 14.55 19.38
CA ILE A 40 8.28 15.86 19.00
C ILE A 40 9.11 16.89 19.74
N VAL A 41 9.68 17.85 19.00
CA VAL A 41 10.37 19.00 19.57
C VAL A 41 9.65 20.28 19.16
N ALA A 42 9.70 21.30 20.00
CA ALA A 42 9.07 22.60 19.73
C ALA A 42 10.14 23.69 19.61
N PRO A 43 10.75 23.88 18.43
CA PRO A 43 11.59 25.06 18.13
C PRO A 43 10.88 26.39 18.42
N GLY A 44 9.53 26.41 18.37
CA GLY A 44 8.72 27.61 18.47
C GLY A 44 8.59 28.31 17.12
N GLY A 45 7.64 29.25 16.96
CA GLY A 45 7.37 29.91 15.67
C GLY A 45 6.88 28.98 14.56
N GLU A 46 6.40 29.48 13.44
CA GLU A 46 6.01 28.66 12.29
C GLU A 46 7.25 28.10 11.59
N ILE A 47 7.40 26.78 11.49
CA ILE A 47 8.45 26.15 10.68
C ILE A 47 8.13 26.41 9.20
N THR A 48 9.07 27.01 8.49
CA THR A 48 8.93 27.39 7.07
C THR A 48 9.78 26.56 6.14
N HIS A 49 10.93 26.04 6.58
CA HIS A 49 11.74 25.16 5.73
C HIS A 49 12.46 24.13 6.59
N LEU A 50 12.71 22.98 5.98
CA LEU A 50 13.54 21.91 6.52
C LEU A 50 14.57 21.53 5.46
N ALA A 51 15.73 21.06 5.90
CA ALA A 51 16.68 20.34 5.07
C ALA A 51 17.48 19.38 5.93
N VAL A 52 18.01 18.32 5.32
CA VAL A 52 18.82 17.32 6.02
C VAL A 52 20.10 17.05 5.25
N PHE A 53 21.21 16.87 5.97
CA PHE A 53 22.48 16.40 5.40
C PHE A 53 23.22 15.48 6.36
N ASP A 54 24.08 14.63 5.80
CA ASP A 54 25.04 13.83 6.57
C ASP A 54 26.26 14.69 6.94
N ALA A 55 26.44 14.97 8.23
CA ALA A 55 27.64 15.66 8.69
C ALA A 55 28.87 14.75 8.56
N GLN A 56 29.99 15.29 8.12
CA GLN A 56 31.27 14.59 8.04
C GLN A 56 32.17 15.01 9.22
N PRO A 57 33.04 14.10 9.72
CA PRO A 57 33.34 12.76 9.20
C PRO A 57 32.52 11.62 9.85
N ASP A 58 31.66 11.90 10.84
CA ASP A 58 30.91 10.86 11.56
C ASP A 58 29.75 10.29 10.72
N GLY A 59 29.35 11.00 9.67
CA GLY A 59 28.19 10.72 8.84
C GLY A 59 26.89 11.07 9.54
N ASN A 60 26.88 11.57 10.76
CA ASN A 60 25.61 11.63 11.50
C ASN A 60 24.65 12.65 10.86
N PRO A 61 23.39 12.28 10.58
CA PRO A 61 22.44 13.21 9.99
C PRO A 61 22.22 14.45 10.85
N ARG A 62 21.99 15.58 10.18
CA ARG A 62 21.73 16.89 10.76
C ARG A 62 20.54 17.54 10.07
N ILE A 63 19.70 18.17 10.87
CA ILE A 63 18.46 18.79 10.44
C ILE A 63 18.61 20.30 10.54
N VAL A 64 18.47 20.99 9.41
CA VAL A 64 18.35 22.46 9.38
C VAL A 64 16.88 22.82 9.46
N VAL A 65 16.54 23.72 10.39
CA VAL A 65 15.17 24.21 10.59
C VAL A 65 15.16 25.72 10.38
N ALA A 66 14.40 26.19 9.40
CA ALA A 66 14.04 27.59 9.29
C ALA A 66 12.64 27.81 9.86
N ARG A 67 12.49 28.87 10.66
CA ARG A 67 11.20 29.25 11.25
C ARG A 67 11.01 30.75 11.28
N LYS A 68 9.76 31.19 11.30
CA LYS A 68 9.38 32.59 11.51
C LYS A 68 8.54 32.72 12.76
N ASP A 69 8.63 33.83 13.48
CA ASP A 69 7.70 34.09 14.58
C ASP A 69 6.50 34.90 14.07
N PRO A 70 5.29 34.32 13.99
CA PRO A 70 4.11 35.05 13.54
C PRO A 70 3.70 36.17 14.51
N THR A 71 4.20 36.15 15.76
CA THR A 71 3.92 37.14 16.80
C THR A 71 4.93 38.28 16.85
N ALA A 72 5.96 38.28 15.99
CA ALA A 72 6.91 39.36 15.82
C ALA A 72 6.26 40.59 15.12
N THR A 73 5.17 41.10 15.65
CA THR A 73 4.60 42.40 15.28
C THR A 73 5.28 43.48 16.10
N ASN A 74 6.39 43.97 15.57
CA ASN A 74 7.03 45.26 15.82
C ASN A 74 6.73 45.95 17.19
N PRO A 75 7.59 45.76 18.20
CA PRO A 75 7.92 46.77 19.19
C PRO A 75 9.30 47.36 18.88
N GLU A 76 9.37 48.68 18.71
CA GLU A 76 10.57 49.50 18.45
C GLU A 76 11.94 48.81 18.67
N GLY A 77 12.59 48.41 17.56
CA GLY A 77 13.93 47.81 17.53
C GLY A 77 14.05 46.75 16.43
N PRO A 78 15.27 46.32 16.05
CA PRO A 78 15.46 45.17 15.17
C PRO A 78 15.06 43.90 15.93
N THR A 79 13.79 43.53 15.84
CA THR A 79 13.29 42.25 16.34
C THR A 79 13.55 41.17 15.30
N PRO A 80 14.05 39.99 15.71
CA PRO A 80 14.19 38.88 14.78
C PRO A 80 12.83 38.51 14.16
N GLN A 81 12.80 38.39 12.84
CA GLN A 81 11.63 37.94 12.09
C GLN A 81 11.66 36.43 11.86
N SER A 82 12.86 35.86 11.75
CA SER A 82 13.07 34.43 11.54
C SER A 82 14.29 33.91 12.28
N TRP A 83 14.42 32.58 12.30
CA TRP A 83 15.54 31.87 12.89
C TRP A 83 15.96 30.73 11.97
N ILE A 84 17.26 30.45 11.97
CA ILE A 84 17.84 29.22 11.43
C ILE A 84 18.38 28.43 12.61
N GLU A 85 18.10 27.13 12.65
CA GLU A 85 18.62 26.22 13.67
C GLU A 85 19.24 25.00 13.02
N LEU A 86 20.25 24.44 13.68
CA LEU A 86 20.76 23.12 13.36
C LEU A 86 20.46 22.17 14.51
N ARG A 87 19.98 20.99 14.17
CA ARG A 87 19.65 19.92 15.11
C ARG A 87 20.35 18.61 14.73
N SER A 88 20.62 17.77 15.71
CA SER A 88 21.02 16.39 15.48
C SER A 88 19.83 15.51 15.10
N ALA A 89 20.10 14.29 14.65
CA ALA A 89 19.10 13.29 14.27
C ALA A 89 18.07 12.98 15.38
N ASN A 90 18.45 13.10 16.66
CA ASN A 90 17.55 12.93 17.81
C ASN A 90 16.74 14.20 18.16
N GLY A 91 16.79 15.24 17.34
CA GLY A 91 16.08 16.50 17.54
C GLY A 91 16.76 17.49 18.52
N GLU A 92 17.90 17.15 19.13
CA GLU A 92 18.63 18.06 20.01
C GLU A 92 19.19 19.26 19.23
N ARG A 93 19.02 20.47 19.78
CA ARG A 93 19.48 21.71 19.15
C ARG A 93 20.98 21.89 19.36
N ILE A 94 21.72 21.97 18.26
CA ILE A 94 23.16 22.23 18.23
C ILE A 94 23.41 23.74 18.33
N TRP A 95 22.76 24.51 17.46
CA TRP A 95 22.82 25.97 17.49
C TRP A 95 21.55 26.59 16.91
N GLU A 96 21.39 27.89 17.17
CA GLU A 96 20.30 28.74 16.67
C GLU A 96 20.84 30.13 16.38
N LEU A 97 20.37 30.72 15.28
CA LEU A 97 20.72 32.07 14.86
C LEU A 97 19.46 32.88 14.51
N PRO A 98 19.18 34.00 15.19
CA PRO A 98 18.11 34.91 14.82
C PRO A 98 18.49 35.78 13.61
N LEU A 99 17.53 36.05 12.73
CA LEU A 99 17.65 36.94 11.59
C LEU A 99 16.56 38.02 11.64
N VAL A 100 16.92 39.24 11.22
CA VAL A 100 16.02 40.41 11.22
C VAL A 100 15.21 40.57 9.94
N THR A 101 15.21 39.54 9.08
CA THR A 101 14.54 39.46 7.78
C THR A 101 13.85 38.11 7.68
N GLY A 102 12.78 38.00 6.89
CA GLY A 102 12.08 36.74 6.68
C GLY A 102 12.84 35.79 5.76
N ILE A 103 12.89 34.51 6.11
CA ILE A 103 13.40 33.45 5.24
C ILE A 103 12.33 33.06 4.22
N THR A 104 12.67 33.11 2.94
CA THR A 104 11.78 32.79 1.81
C THR A 104 12.21 31.58 1.01
N ASN A 105 13.48 31.17 1.12
CA ASN A 105 13.98 29.93 0.56
C ASN A 105 15.16 29.39 1.39
N LEU A 106 15.35 28.08 1.40
CA LEU A 106 16.46 27.40 2.06
C LEU A 106 16.95 26.24 1.17
N THR A 107 18.26 26.18 0.94
CA THR A 107 18.90 25.06 0.24
C THR A 107 20.25 24.71 0.86
N LEU A 108 20.71 23.49 0.61
CA LEU A 108 22.02 23.00 1.02
C LEU A 108 22.89 22.81 -0.22
N GLN A 109 24.13 23.27 -0.17
CA GLN A 109 25.05 23.12 -1.30
C GLN A 109 26.43 22.72 -0.81
N ASN A 110 27.05 21.76 -1.49
CA ASN A 110 28.47 21.46 -1.28
C ASN A 110 29.31 22.49 -2.05
N VAL A 111 29.98 23.39 -1.35
CA VAL A 111 31.01 24.25 -1.94
C VAL A 111 32.34 23.47 -2.03
N PRO A 112 33.02 23.48 -3.20
CA PRO A 112 34.29 22.76 -3.37
C PRO A 112 35.32 23.11 -2.29
N GLY A 113 35.89 22.08 -1.66
CA GLY A 113 36.92 22.22 -0.63
C GLY A 113 36.40 22.24 0.81
N GLN A 114 35.08 22.18 1.01
CA GLN A 114 34.45 22.07 2.32
C GLN A 114 34.00 20.63 2.59
N VAL A 115 34.03 20.27 3.87
CA VAL A 115 33.75 18.90 4.34
C VAL A 115 32.25 18.66 4.50
N ASN A 116 31.51 19.71 4.85
CA ASN A 116 30.05 19.71 4.98
C ASN A 116 29.44 20.71 3.99
N PRO A 117 28.16 20.55 3.62
CA PRO A 117 27.46 21.53 2.81
C PRO A 117 27.25 22.86 3.57
N GLU A 118 27.20 23.95 2.82
CA GLU A 118 26.77 25.25 3.27
C GLU A 118 25.24 25.35 3.29
N ILE A 119 24.72 26.10 4.27
CA ILE A 119 23.30 26.44 4.37
C ILE A 119 23.11 27.78 3.66
N ILE A 120 22.35 27.76 2.57
CA ILE A 120 22.06 28.94 1.76
C ILE A 120 20.62 29.36 2.00
N VAL A 121 20.42 30.62 2.31
CA VAL A 121 19.12 31.19 2.65
C VAL A 121 18.82 32.39 1.77
N GLY A 122 17.63 32.39 1.17
CA GLY A 122 17.06 33.53 0.46
C GLY A 122 16.10 34.30 1.38
N THR A 123 16.15 35.62 1.32
CA THR A 123 15.38 36.49 2.22
C THR A 123 14.26 37.26 1.51
N ASP A 124 13.29 37.75 2.28
CA ASP A 124 12.23 38.63 1.78
C ASP A 124 12.74 40.01 1.31
N SER A 125 13.90 40.44 1.82
CA SER A 125 14.62 41.65 1.41
C SER A 125 15.44 41.47 0.12
N GLY A 126 15.47 40.29 -0.49
CA GLY A 126 16.26 40.03 -1.69
C GLY A 126 17.74 39.78 -1.42
N ASP A 127 18.09 39.43 -0.19
CA ASP A 127 19.44 39.04 0.21
C ASP A 127 19.61 37.52 0.18
N ILE A 128 20.85 37.09 0.02
CA ILE A 128 21.27 35.70 0.08
C ILE A 128 22.34 35.58 1.15
N LEU A 129 22.08 34.70 2.11
CA LEU A 129 22.93 34.44 3.27
C LEU A 129 23.50 33.03 3.17
N LEU A 130 24.82 32.90 3.29
CA LEU A 130 25.55 31.63 3.31
C LEU A 130 26.08 31.38 4.73
N PHE A 131 25.69 30.28 5.32
CA PHE A 131 26.18 29.84 6.62
C PHE A 131 26.97 28.54 6.51
N SER A 132 28.00 28.40 7.34
CA SER A 132 28.61 27.10 7.60
C SER A 132 27.69 26.24 8.46
N THR A 133 27.95 24.94 8.53
CA THR A 133 27.27 24.03 9.46
C THR A 133 27.54 24.32 10.93
N ASP A 134 28.50 25.20 11.24
CA ASP A 134 28.76 25.67 12.62
C ASP A 134 27.98 26.94 12.97
N GLY A 135 27.14 27.44 12.04
CA GLY A 135 26.33 28.64 12.23
C GLY A 135 27.08 29.95 11.98
N LEU A 136 28.27 29.89 11.39
CA LEU A 136 29.03 31.09 11.02
C LEU A 136 28.49 31.65 9.69
N LEU A 137 28.10 32.91 9.66
CA LEU A 137 27.83 33.63 8.41
C LEU A 137 29.13 33.75 7.62
N LEU A 138 29.20 33.05 6.49
CA LEU A 138 30.34 33.05 5.58
C LEU A 138 30.24 34.21 4.58
N GLN A 139 29.04 34.44 4.06
CA GLN A 139 28.79 35.46 3.05
C GLN A 139 27.35 36.00 3.15
N GLU A 140 27.21 37.29 2.88
CA GLU A 140 25.94 37.97 2.65
C GLU A 140 26.01 38.68 1.31
N ARG A 141 24.93 38.61 0.53
CA ARG A 141 24.89 39.18 -0.82
C ARG A 141 23.50 39.70 -1.16
N SER A 142 23.41 40.99 -1.42
CA SER A 142 22.18 41.61 -1.93
C SER A 142 22.08 41.44 -3.44
N LEU A 143 20.91 41.02 -3.93
CA LEU A 143 20.64 40.95 -5.37
C LEU A 143 20.39 42.32 -6.00
N PHE A 144 19.98 43.30 -5.18
CA PHE A 144 19.59 44.63 -5.62
C PHE A 144 20.53 45.67 -5.03
N LEU A 145 20.88 46.67 -5.85
CA LEU A 145 21.72 47.80 -5.42
C LEU A 145 20.95 48.84 -4.60
N SER A 146 19.62 48.82 -4.67
CA SER A 146 18.71 49.74 -3.98
C SER A 146 17.64 48.95 -3.22
N ALA A 147 17.36 49.35 -2.00
CA ALA A 147 16.29 48.76 -1.19
C ALA A 147 14.89 48.98 -1.78
N ASP A 148 14.71 50.01 -2.62
CA ASP A 148 13.42 50.29 -3.27
C ASP A 148 13.07 49.28 -4.39
N ASP A 149 14.08 48.60 -4.93
CA ASP A 149 13.94 47.58 -5.99
C ASP A 149 13.96 46.15 -5.43
N ALA A 150 14.13 46.01 -4.11
CA ALA A 150 14.26 44.72 -3.45
C ALA A 150 13.00 43.86 -3.63
N ALA A 151 13.21 42.61 -4.03
CA ALA A 151 12.17 41.60 -4.11
C ALA A 151 12.62 40.28 -3.47
N PRO A 152 11.69 39.48 -2.91
CA PRO A 152 12.02 38.22 -2.24
C PRO A 152 12.78 37.23 -3.12
N VAL A 153 13.70 36.47 -2.52
CA VAL A 153 14.40 35.37 -3.19
C VAL A 153 13.56 34.10 -3.12
N ASN A 154 12.75 33.85 -4.14
CA ASN A 154 11.76 32.76 -4.13
C ASN A 154 12.35 31.38 -4.39
N GLN A 155 13.43 31.30 -5.17
CA GLN A 155 14.08 30.04 -5.56
C GLN A 155 15.59 30.21 -5.56
N LEU A 156 16.28 29.20 -5.01
CA LEU A 156 17.72 29.05 -5.07
C LEU A 156 18.04 27.73 -5.75
N LEU A 157 18.91 27.78 -6.75
CA LEU A 157 19.34 26.59 -7.46
C LEU A 157 20.87 26.60 -7.58
N ALA A 158 21.49 25.55 -7.07
CA ALA A 158 22.91 25.34 -7.23
C ALA A 158 23.17 24.25 -8.28
N ILE A 159 24.16 24.50 -9.10
CA ILE A 159 24.39 23.80 -10.37
C ILE A 159 25.87 23.74 -10.65
N GLU A 160 26.31 22.63 -11.24
CA GLU A 160 27.67 22.54 -11.75
C GLU A 160 27.71 23.02 -13.21
N ASN A 161 28.57 23.98 -13.49
CA ASN A 161 28.86 24.34 -14.85
C ASN A 161 29.66 23.20 -15.50
N GLN A 162 29.02 22.41 -16.35
CA GLN A 162 29.65 21.25 -16.98
C GLN A 162 30.86 21.58 -17.87
N GLN A 163 31.02 22.85 -18.31
CA GLN A 163 32.18 23.27 -19.09
C GLN A 163 33.39 23.61 -18.21
N THR A 164 33.15 24.18 -17.02
CA THR A 164 34.23 24.63 -16.12
C THR A 164 34.44 23.73 -14.91
N GLY A 165 33.50 22.83 -14.61
CA GLY A 165 33.45 22.02 -13.38
C GLY A 165 33.23 22.85 -12.12
N GLN A 166 32.83 24.13 -12.24
CA GLN A 166 32.61 25.01 -11.10
C GLN A 166 31.13 25.08 -10.74
N SER A 167 30.83 24.94 -9.45
CA SER A 167 29.49 25.17 -8.91
C SER A 167 29.13 26.66 -8.99
N GLN A 168 27.92 26.95 -9.43
CA GLN A 168 27.31 28.28 -9.42
C GLN A 168 26.00 28.23 -8.65
N ILE A 169 25.64 29.36 -8.05
CA ILE A 169 24.36 29.54 -7.38
C ILE A 169 23.55 30.54 -8.21
N LEU A 170 22.32 30.16 -8.49
CA LEU A 170 21.33 31.00 -9.13
C LEU A 170 20.22 31.32 -8.16
N ALA A 171 19.72 32.54 -8.29
CA ALA A 171 18.64 33.04 -7.48
C ALA A 171 17.56 33.63 -8.38
N ALA A 172 16.32 33.16 -8.23
CA ALA A 172 15.18 33.84 -8.81
C ALA A 172 14.56 34.77 -7.77
N SER A 173 14.42 36.04 -8.15
CA SER A 173 13.73 37.04 -7.34
C SER A 173 12.68 37.74 -8.20
N ASP A 174 11.41 37.51 -7.85
CA ASP A 174 10.24 37.88 -8.64
C ASP A 174 10.38 37.49 -10.13
N ARG A 175 10.71 38.44 -11.00
CA ARG A 175 10.81 38.30 -12.45
C ARG A 175 12.23 38.14 -12.99
N THR A 176 13.23 38.21 -12.12
CA THR A 176 14.64 38.29 -12.53
C THR A 176 15.40 37.08 -12.03
N LEU A 177 16.19 36.49 -12.94
CA LEU A 177 17.14 35.43 -12.62
C LEU A 177 18.52 36.04 -12.45
N PHE A 178 19.16 35.78 -11.31
CA PHE A 178 20.49 36.25 -10.97
C PHE A 178 21.48 35.09 -10.92
N ASN A 179 22.72 35.34 -11.36
CA ASN A 179 23.87 34.48 -11.14
C ASN A 179 24.80 35.12 -10.13
N LEU A 180 25.13 34.38 -9.07
CA LEU A 180 26.03 34.83 -8.02
C LEU A 180 27.51 34.58 -8.39
N GLY A 181 27.79 33.79 -9.42
CA GLY A 181 29.16 33.39 -9.74
C GLY A 181 29.80 32.57 -8.62
N ALA A 182 31.04 32.15 -8.83
CA ALA A 182 31.80 31.34 -7.86
C ALA A 182 32.62 32.18 -6.87
N ASP A 183 32.93 33.44 -7.23
CA ASP A 183 33.74 34.34 -6.40
C ASP A 183 32.83 35.16 -5.47
N PRO A 184 33.04 35.10 -4.14
CA PRO A 184 32.30 35.91 -3.19
C PRO A 184 32.36 37.42 -3.41
N GLU A 185 33.45 37.92 -4.01
CA GLU A 185 33.64 39.36 -4.25
C GLU A 185 32.95 39.87 -5.52
N THR A 186 32.44 38.97 -6.37
CA THR A 186 31.73 39.36 -7.60
C THR A 186 30.28 39.70 -7.29
N GLU A 187 29.80 40.85 -7.77
CA GLU A 187 28.39 41.24 -7.63
C GLU A 187 27.45 40.23 -8.32
N ALA A 188 26.24 40.08 -7.79
CA ALA A 188 25.21 39.29 -8.46
C ALA A 188 24.88 39.91 -9.83
N THR A 189 24.81 39.08 -10.86
CA THR A 189 24.55 39.53 -12.24
C THR A 189 23.18 39.06 -12.69
N ALA A 190 22.34 39.98 -13.18
CA ALA A 190 21.07 39.61 -13.80
C ALA A 190 21.33 38.89 -15.13
N VAL A 191 20.88 37.64 -15.24
CA VAL A 191 21.05 36.77 -16.41
C VAL A 191 19.87 36.90 -17.36
N ALA A 192 18.66 36.99 -16.81
CA ALA A 192 17.42 37.10 -17.57
C ALA A 192 16.32 37.80 -16.77
N GLN A 193 15.41 38.48 -17.48
CA GLN A 193 14.25 39.15 -16.91
C GLN A 193 12.99 38.77 -17.69
N TYR A 194 11.93 38.40 -16.97
CA TYR A 194 10.70 37.85 -17.55
C TYR A 194 9.51 38.78 -17.36
N SER A 195 8.47 38.58 -18.19
CA SER A 195 7.19 39.28 -18.05
C SER A 195 6.40 38.81 -16.84
N ASP A 196 6.65 37.62 -16.33
CA ASP A 196 5.88 37.01 -15.25
C ASP A 196 6.84 36.46 -14.19
N PRO A 197 6.40 36.37 -12.92
CA PRO A 197 7.25 35.87 -11.85
C PRO A 197 7.73 34.45 -12.12
N ILE A 198 9.00 34.18 -11.83
CA ILE A 198 9.60 32.85 -11.85
C ILE A 198 9.07 32.08 -10.63
N GLN A 199 8.38 30.96 -10.87
CA GLN A 199 7.76 30.17 -9.81
C GLN A 199 8.66 29.03 -9.34
N ILE A 200 9.23 28.28 -10.28
CA ILE A 200 10.12 27.14 -10.00
C ILE A 200 11.17 26.99 -11.11
N MET A 201 12.33 26.46 -10.72
CA MET A 201 13.48 26.25 -11.60
C MET A 201 13.99 24.82 -11.46
N PHE A 202 14.38 24.20 -12.57
CA PHE A 202 15.03 22.88 -12.58
C PHE A 202 16.31 22.90 -13.42
N PRO A 203 17.37 22.21 -12.97
CA PRO A 203 18.52 21.96 -13.83
C PRO A 203 18.12 21.00 -14.95
N LEU A 204 18.72 21.19 -16.13
CA LEU A 204 18.54 20.31 -17.29
C LEU A 204 19.85 19.58 -17.62
N THR A 205 19.73 18.31 -17.98
CA THR A 205 20.84 17.41 -18.31
C THR A 205 20.96 17.24 -19.83
N GLN A 206 21.04 18.36 -20.55
CA GLN A 206 21.15 18.37 -22.01
C GLN A 206 22.62 18.29 -22.45
N SER A 207 22.94 17.41 -23.42
CA SER A 207 24.33 17.15 -23.82
C SER A 207 24.90 18.14 -24.85
N GLY A 208 26.13 18.60 -24.59
CA GLY A 208 27.20 18.87 -25.56
C GLY A 208 27.06 19.98 -26.61
N GLN A 209 25.90 20.61 -26.80
CA GLN A 209 25.74 21.69 -27.76
C GLN A 209 26.07 23.06 -27.13
N PRO A 210 26.87 23.93 -27.78
CA PRO A 210 26.85 25.34 -27.43
C PRO A 210 25.40 25.84 -27.60
N PHE A 211 24.88 26.56 -26.61
CA PHE A 211 23.48 27.05 -26.53
C PHE A 211 22.40 26.05 -26.08
N ALA A 212 22.78 24.91 -25.50
CA ALA A 212 21.80 24.03 -24.85
C ALA A 212 21.09 24.74 -23.69
N ALA A 213 19.81 24.44 -23.49
CA ALA A 213 19.01 24.78 -22.34
C ALA A 213 19.61 24.09 -21.11
N ASN A 214 19.95 24.90 -20.11
CA ASN A 214 20.56 24.40 -18.88
C ASN A 214 19.62 24.47 -17.69
N ILE A 215 18.59 25.32 -17.78
CA ILE A 215 17.61 25.50 -16.71
C ILE A 215 16.23 25.56 -17.33
N LEU A 216 15.31 24.78 -16.80
CA LEU A 216 13.89 24.90 -17.07
C LEU A 216 13.27 25.88 -16.08
N LEU A 217 12.53 26.86 -16.59
CA LEU A 217 11.88 27.89 -15.79
C LEU A 217 10.38 27.81 -16.00
N PHE A 218 9.63 27.60 -14.93
CA PHE A 218 8.18 27.75 -14.95
C PHE A 218 7.82 29.16 -14.46
N LEU A 219 7.13 29.90 -15.31
CA LEU A 219 6.46 31.14 -14.97
C LEU A 219 5.00 30.84 -14.62
N ALA A 220 4.13 31.86 -14.66
CA ALA A 220 2.70 31.68 -14.40
C ALA A 220 2.06 30.62 -15.31
N ASP A 221 1.96 30.89 -16.62
CA ASP A 221 1.29 30.04 -17.61
C ASP A 221 2.24 29.63 -18.76
N GLN A 222 3.54 29.77 -18.54
CA GLN A 222 4.58 29.60 -19.56
C GLN A 222 5.81 28.91 -19.01
N ILE A 223 6.48 28.18 -19.87
CA ILE A 223 7.79 27.59 -19.63
C ILE A 223 8.80 28.33 -20.49
N ASN A 224 9.96 28.61 -19.91
CA ASN A 224 11.11 29.20 -20.60
C ASN A 224 12.39 28.45 -20.21
N SER A 225 13.50 28.80 -20.87
CA SER A 225 14.81 28.32 -20.51
C SER A 225 15.87 29.40 -20.70
N VAL A 226 16.98 29.23 -19.99
CA VAL A 226 18.21 29.99 -20.18
C VAL A 226 19.37 29.06 -20.49
N ASN A 227 20.34 29.58 -21.25
CA ASN A 227 21.65 28.98 -21.43
C ASN A 227 22.69 29.74 -20.58
N TRP A 228 23.87 29.15 -20.37
CA TRP A 228 24.94 29.77 -19.58
C TRP A 228 25.61 30.99 -20.23
N GLN A 229 25.51 31.16 -21.55
CA GLN A 229 26.37 32.08 -22.31
C GLN A 229 25.65 33.34 -22.81
N ASP A 230 24.39 33.21 -23.26
CA ASP A 230 23.61 34.28 -23.89
C ASP A 230 22.36 34.67 -23.09
N GLY A 231 22.10 34.02 -21.95
CA GLY A 231 20.93 34.28 -21.12
C GLY A 231 19.68 33.60 -21.66
N GLN A 232 18.62 34.36 -21.94
CA GLN A 232 17.33 33.81 -22.38
C GLN A 232 17.43 33.23 -23.79
N LEU A 233 16.95 31.99 -23.97
CA LEU A 233 16.89 31.34 -25.28
C LEU A 233 15.70 31.88 -26.11
N PRO A 234 15.94 32.44 -27.31
CA PRO A 234 14.87 32.82 -28.23
C PRO A 234 14.07 31.59 -28.68
N ASP A 235 12.76 31.74 -28.87
CA ASP A 235 11.85 30.69 -29.36
C ASP A 235 11.69 29.45 -28.45
N TRP A 236 12.13 29.53 -27.19
CA TRP A 236 11.98 28.46 -26.18
C TRP A 236 10.66 28.51 -25.40
N THR A 237 9.86 29.56 -25.58
CA THR A 237 8.66 29.78 -24.78
C THR A 237 7.54 28.84 -25.17
N LEU A 238 7.11 28.00 -24.22
CA LEU A 238 5.96 27.11 -24.38
C LEU A 238 4.82 27.57 -23.47
N ARG A 239 3.62 27.79 -24.03
CA ARG A 239 2.42 28.16 -23.26
C ARG A 239 1.72 26.93 -22.70
N LEU A 240 1.24 27.07 -21.47
CA LEU A 240 0.50 26.06 -20.73
C LEU A 240 -1.00 26.37 -20.74
N PRO A 241 -1.87 25.34 -20.58
CA PRO A 241 -3.33 25.52 -20.58
C PRO A 241 -3.86 26.33 -19.39
N GLY A 242 -3.11 26.37 -18.27
CA GLY A 242 -3.44 27.08 -17.05
C GLY A 242 -2.20 27.57 -16.31
N ARG A 243 -2.41 28.20 -15.16
CA ARG A 243 -1.31 28.60 -14.29
C ARG A 243 -0.75 27.36 -13.62
N THR A 244 0.57 27.19 -13.66
CA THR A 244 1.23 26.08 -12.99
C THR A 244 1.07 26.19 -11.47
N THR A 245 0.72 25.09 -10.83
CA THR A 245 0.51 25.01 -9.37
C THR A 245 1.41 23.97 -8.70
N ALA A 246 1.75 22.89 -9.41
CA ALA A 246 2.67 21.86 -8.96
C ALA A 246 3.54 21.38 -10.12
N VAL A 247 4.83 21.17 -9.87
CA VAL A 247 5.76 20.57 -10.84
C VAL A 247 6.72 19.65 -10.13
N ILE A 248 6.93 18.46 -10.68
CA ILE A 248 7.94 17.52 -10.19
C ILE A 248 8.76 16.95 -11.36
N PRO A 249 10.05 16.63 -11.15
CA PRO A 249 10.79 15.78 -12.06
C PRO A 249 10.10 14.42 -12.16
N ALA A 250 10.05 13.88 -13.36
CA ALA A 250 9.40 12.61 -13.66
C ALA A 250 10.22 11.87 -14.72
N ASN A 251 11.52 11.72 -14.50
CA ASN A 251 12.43 11.07 -15.44
C ASN A 251 12.03 9.61 -15.67
N ASN A 252 12.23 9.12 -16.89
CA ASN A 252 11.93 7.73 -17.22
C ASN A 252 12.80 6.79 -16.38
N ILE A 253 12.20 5.76 -15.79
CA ILE A 253 12.95 4.69 -15.12
C ILE A 253 13.71 3.93 -16.22
N ALA A 254 15.01 3.76 -16.02
CA ALA A 254 15.89 3.11 -16.99
C ALA A 254 15.46 1.65 -17.17
N ASN A 255 14.78 1.33 -18.27
CA ASN A 255 14.66 -0.05 -18.71
C ASN A 255 16.06 -0.59 -19.03
N GLU A 256 16.39 -1.80 -18.57
CA GLU A 256 17.67 -2.48 -18.79
C GLU A 256 18.03 -2.70 -20.27
N THR A 257 17.14 -2.34 -21.19
CA THR A 257 17.35 -2.43 -22.63
C THR A 257 17.23 -1.07 -23.32
N GLN A 258 18.41 -0.54 -23.66
CA GLN A 258 18.70 0.45 -24.71
C GLN A 258 18.66 1.95 -24.38
N THR A 259 19.87 2.50 -24.49
CA THR A 259 20.26 3.90 -24.77
C THR A 259 20.03 4.87 -23.63
N GLU A 260 21.11 5.51 -23.15
CA GLU A 260 21.05 6.73 -22.36
C GLU A 260 20.28 7.78 -23.17
N ILE A 261 18.96 7.83 -23.00
CA ILE A 261 18.17 8.93 -23.52
C ILE A 261 18.32 10.05 -22.47
N THR A 262 19.12 11.07 -22.80
CA THR A 262 19.31 12.28 -22.01
C THR A 262 18.08 13.20 -22.11
N THR A 263 16.89 12.67 -21.83
CA THR A 263 15.64 13.44 -21.84
C THR A 263 15.21 13.73 -20.42
N ASP A 264 15.31 15.00 -20.02
CA ASP A 264 14.70 15.46 -18.78
C ASP A 264 13.18 15.47 -18.96
N SER A 265 12.46 14.90 -18.00
CA SER A 265 10.99 14.78 -18.05
C SER A 265 10.37 15.31 -16.76
N PHE A 266 9.20 15.92 -16.87
CA PHE A 266 8.52 16.58 -15.76
C PHE A 266 7.01 16.32 -15.82
N LEU A 267 6.37 16.25 -14.66
CA LEU A 267 4.93 16.38 -14.54
C LEU A 267 4.60 17.80 -14.07
N ALA A 268 3.63 18.45 -14.73
CA ALA A 268 3.15 19.77 -14.34
C ALA A 268 1.62 19.77 -14.22
N GLY A 269 1.14 20.17 -13.06
CA GLY A 269 -0.27 20.37 -12.74
C GLY A 269 -0.64 21.85 -12.81
N THR A 270 -1.90 22.12 -13.18
CA THR A 270 -2.40 23.49 -13.35
C THR A 270 -3.64 23.77 -12.51
N ASP A 271 -3.88 25.06 -12.27
CA ASP A 271 -5.07 25.58 -11.59
C ASP A 271 -6.40 25.32 -12.33
N LYS A 272 -6.33 24.96 -13.61
CA LYS A 272 -7.49 24.59 -14.44
C LYS A 272 -7.73 23.08 -14.54
N GLY A 273 -6.99 22.29 -13.75
CA GLY A 273 -7.16 20.84 -13.73
C GLY A 273 -6.68 20.13 -14.99
N SER A 274 -5.58 20.64 -15.56
CA SER A 274 -4.77 19.90 -16.53
C SER A 274 -3.52 19.35 -15.85
N LEU A 275 -3.19 18.09 -16.14
CA LEU A 275 -1.89 17.46 -15.85
C LEU A 275 -1.15 17.25 -17.17
N LEU A 276 0.11 17.63 -17.20
CA LEU A 276 0.95 17.62 -18.40
C LEU A 276 2.20 16.79 -18.15
N ARG A 277 2.58 15.95 -19.11
CA ARG A 277 3.93 15.38 -19.19
C ARG A 277 4.76 16.18 -20.16
N LEU A 278 5.78 16.82 -19.62
CA LEU A 278 6.71 17.64 -20.37
C LEU A 278 8.02 16.88 -20.54
N THR A 279 8.61 16.93 -21.72
CA THR A 279 9.98 16.47 -21.95
C THR A 279 10.81 17.57 -22.58
N VAL A 280 12.09 17.59 -22.24
CA VAL A 280 13.08 18.43 -22.88
C VAL A 280 14.03 17.53 -23.64
N ALA A 281 13.88 17.53 -24.96
CA ALA A 281 14.68 16.74 -25.88
C ALA A 281 15.28 17.67 -26.94
N GLU A 282 16.52 17.43 -27.32
CA GLU A 282 17.19 18.20 -28.38
C GLU A 282 17.10 19.73 -28.19
N ASN A 283 17.18 20.19 -26.94
CA ASN A 283 17.07 21.61 -26.58
C ASN A 283 15.70 22.25 -26.89
N GLN A 284 14.60 21.50 -26.89
CA GLN A 284 13.25 22.04 -27.00
C GLN A 284 12.29 21.37 -26.01
N PRO A 285 11.35 22.13 -25.42
CA PRO A 285 10.31 21.57 -24.58
C PRO A 285 9.15 21.05 -25.44
N GLU A 286 8.67 19.84 -25.14
CA GLU A 286 7.50 19.22 -25.77
C GLU A 286 6.52 18.72 -24.71
N ILE A 287 5.21 18.85 -24.99
CA ILE A 287 4.16 18.20 -24.19
C ILE A 287 3.88 16.85 -24.83
N ASN A 288 4.28 15.77 -24.16
CA ASN A 288 4.09 14.40 -24.66
C ASN A 288 2.63 13.98 -24.60
N TRP A 289 1.97 14.30 -23.49
CA TRP A 289 0.56 14.05 -23.28
C TRP A 289 0.00 15.04 -22.26
N GLN A 290 -1.32 15.18 -22.28
CA GLN A 290 -2.09 16.03 -21.39
C GLN A 290 -3.36 15.28 -20.96
N LEU A 291 -3.62 15.29 -19.65
CA LEU A 291 -4.89 14.89 -19.07
C LEU A 291 -5.65 16.13 -18.64
N ASP A 292 -6.93 16.19 -18.99
CA ASP A 292 -7.84 17.28 -18.66
C ASP A 292 -9.02 16.76 -17.84
N GLY A 293 -9.78 17.69 -17.25
CA GLY A 293 -10.97 17.36 -16.47
C GLY A 293 -10.66 16.96 -15.03
N LEU A 294 -9.44 17.27 -14.56
CA LEU A 294 -9.11 17.21 -13.15
C LEU A 294 -9.65 18.46 -12.44
N GLU A 295 -9.57 18.47 -11.11
CA GLU A 295 -9.76 19.68 -10.31
C GLU A 295 -8.43 20.45 -10.23
N ALA A 296 -8.43 21.62 -9.59
CA ALA A 296 -7.21 22.42 -9.46
C ALA A 296 -6.11 21.59 -8.77
N VAL A 297 -5.06 21.26 -9.52
CA VAL A 297 -3.99 20.38 -9.05
C VAL A 297 -3.21 21.12 -7.97
N SER A 298 -3.03 20.50 -6.81
CA SER A 298 -2.33 21.08 -5.67
C SER A 298 -1.00 20.39 -5.38
N SER A 299 -0.88 19.12 -5.72
CA SER A 299 0.31 18.31 -5.45
C SER A 299 0.43 17.16 -6.44
N LEU A 300 1.66 16.67 -6.61
CA LEU A 300 1.98 15.58 -7.53
C LEU A 300 2.94 14.61 -6.86
N TYR A 301 2.83 13.34 -7.22
CA TYR A 301 3.85 12.33 -6.95
C TYR A 301 4.04 11.44 -8.18
N TRP A 302 5.29 11.01 -8.39
CA TRP A 302 5.72 10.11 -9.47
C TRP A 302 6.69 9.10 -8.87
N GLY A 303 6.28 7.84 -8.83
CA GLY A 303 7.10 6.77 -8.28
C GLY A 303 6.32 5.47 -8.11
N ASP A 304 7.09 4.41 -7.93
CA ASP A 304 6.61 3.03 -7.75
C ASP A 304 5.97 2.85 -6.36
N LEU A 305 4.65 2.65 -6.35
CA LEU A 305 3.83 2.45 -5.16
C LEU A 305 3.43 0.98 -4.97
N ASP A 306 3.25 0.22 -6.04
CA ASP A 306 2.79 -1.17 -6.01
C ASP A 306 3.92 -2.22 -6.05
N GLY A 307 5.16 -1.80 -6.33
CA GLY A 307 6.34 -2.65 -6.38
C GLY A 307 6.61 -3.29 -7.74
N ASP A 308 5.91 -2.89 -8.80
CA ASP A 308 6.09 -3.42 -10.16
C ASP A 308 7.29 -2.82 -10.93
N ALA A 309 8.01 -1.89 -10.28
CA ALA A 309 9.15 -1.12 -10.81
C ALA A 309 8.79 -0.06 -11.87
N LEU A 310 7.52 0.12 -12.18
CA LEU A 310 6.98 1.21 -12.98
C LEU A 310 6.43 2.30 -12.04
N PRO A 311 6.35 3.56 -12.50
CA PRO A 311 5.91 4.64 -11.64
C PRO A 311 4.41 4.91 -11.76
N GLU A 312 3.74 5.02 -10.62
CA GLU A 312 2.38 5.55 -10.56
C GLU A 312 2.41 7.08 -10.61
N ILE A 313 1.38 7.63 -11.24
CA ILE A 313 1.11 9.06 -11.27
C ILE A 313 0.07 9.33 -10.21
N VAL A 314 0.41 10.15 -9.22
CA VAL A 314 -0.55 10.57 -8.20
C VAL A 314 -0.80 12.06 -8.30
N VAL A 315 -2.07 12.41 -8.41
CA VAL A 315 -2.53 13.79 -8.52
C VAL A 315 -3.37 14.14 -7.30
N GLY A 316 -2.88 15.07 -6.49
CA GLY A 316 -3.69 15.71 -5.47
C GLY A 316 -4.38 16.92 -6.08
N SER A 317 -5.69 17.01 -5.92
CA SER A 317 -6.49 18.16 -6.34
C SER A 317 -7.35 18.67 -5.19
N ASN A 318 -7.66 19.96 -5.21
CA ASN A 318 -8.49 20.60 -4.19
C ASN A 318 -9.74 21.23 -4.83
N ASP A 319 -10.91 20.94 -4.26
CA ASP A 319 -12.16 21.65 -4.54
C ASP A 319 -12.87 22.02 -3.23
N ASN A 320 -13.24 23.29 -3.07
CA ASN A 320 -14.07 23.78 -1.96
C ASN A 320 -13.68 23.28 -0.54
N ASN A 321 -12.39 23.31 -0.19
CA ASN A 321 -11.80 22.78 1.06
C ASN A 321 -11.88 21.25 1.23
N THR A 322 -12.06 20.50 0.16
CA THR A 322 -11.93 19.05 0.14
C THR A 322 -10.80 18.66 -0.81
N GLY A 323 -10.11 17.59 -0.46
CA GLY A 323 -9.02 17.04 -1.24
C GLY A 323 -9.46 15.79 -1.99
N LEU A 324 -8.94 15.59 -3.19
CA LEU A 324 -9.12 14.37 -3.95
C LEU A 324 -7.77 13.89 -4.48
N VAL A 325 -7.38 12.68 -4.11
CA VAL A 325 -6.23 12.01 -4.69
C VAL A 325 -6.72 11.14 -5.84
N ARG A 326 -6.12 11.26 -7.02
CA ARG A 326 -6.31 10.34 -8.13
C ARG A 326 -5.01 9.61 -8.41
N LEU A 327 -5.08 8.29 -8.52
CA LEU A 327 -3.99 7.43 -8.92
C LEU A 327 -4.16 7.05 -10.38
N PHE A 328 -3.11 7.18 -11.16
CA PHE A 328 -3.07 6.68 -12.52
C PHE A 328 -1.85 5.78 -12.71
N SER A 329 -1.97 4.80 -13.59
CA SER A 329 -0.82 4.04 -14.07
C SER A 329 0.12 4.94 -14.87
N TYR A 330 1.34 4.46 -15.15
CA TYR A 330 2.26 5.16 -16.06
C TYR A 330 1.69 5.37 -17.49
N GLN A 331 0.66 4.60 -17.89
CA GLN A 331 -0.11 4.81 -19.12
C GLN A 331 -1.19 5.87 -19.04
N THR A 332 -1.39 6.52 -17.89
CA THR A 332 -2.50 7.46 -17.62
C THR A 332 -3.88 6.81 -17.48
N GLU A 333 -3.94 5.50 -17.20
CA GLU A 333 -5.20 4.83 -16.86
C GLU A 333 -5.53 5.11 -15.39
N LEU A 334 -6.74 5.57 -15.10
CA LEU A 334 -7.19 5.83 -13.72
C LEU A 334 -7.28 4.49 -12.97
N LEU A 335 -6.53 4.37 -11.88
CA LEU A 335 -6.49 3.19 -11.02
C LEU A 335 -7.42 3.38 -9.82
N ASP A 336 -7.36 4.52 -9.14
CA ASP A 336 -8.15 4.77 -7.92
C ASP A 336 -8.43 6.26 -7.67
N GLU A 337 -9.45 6.54 -6.86
CA GLU A 337 -9.82 7.86 -6.37
C GLU A 337 -10.05 7.84 -4.86
N ILE A 338 -9.26 8.62 -4.11
CA ILE A 338 -9.34 8.69 -2.66
C ILE A 338 -9.85 10.08 -2.24
N PRO A 339 -11.13 10.20 -1.86
CA PRO A 339 -11.66 11.46 -1.35
C PRO A 339 -11.17 11.71 0.07
N LEU A 340 -10.72 12.94 0.32
CA LEU A 340 -10.23 13.40 1.61
C LEU A 340 -11.12 14.50 2.17
N ALA A 341 -11.23 14.52 3.49
CA ALA A 341 -12.10 15.47 4.19
C ALA A 341 -11.61 16.93 4.12
N ASP A 342 -10.36 17.15 3.71
CA ASP A 342 -9.72 18.46 3.68
C ASP A 342 -8.75 18.57 2.51
N SER A 343 -8.40 19.81 2.14
CA SER A 343 -7.50 20.14 1.04
C SER A 343 -6.15 19.44 1.19
N ILE A 344 -5.66 18.84 0.11
CA ILE A 344 -4.33 18.25 0.02
C ILE A 344 -3.30 19.36 -0.05
N MET A 345 -2.27 19.21 0.77
CA MET A 345 -1.11 20.10 0.82
C MET A 345 0.11 19.50 0.15
N ALA A 346 0.39 18.24 0.41
CA ALA A 346 1.57 17.56 -0.10
C ALA A 346 1.29 16.07 -0.28
N LEU A 347 1.96 15.50 -1.26
CA LEU A 347 2.04 14.07 -1.49
C LEU A 347 3.51 13.65 -1.35
N GLY A 348 3.72 12.43 -0.89
CA GLY A 348 5.02 11.79 -0.83
C GLY A 348 4.85 10.27 -0.78
N ALA A 349 5.93 9.53 -0.65
CA ALA A 349 5.85 8.10 -0.37
C ALA A 349 6.85 7.69 0.69
N LEU A 350 6.51 6.69 1.49
CA LEU A 350 7.36 6.09 2.51
C LEU A 350 7.81 4.72 2.01
N ARG A 351 9.12 4.53 1.80
CA ARG A 351 9.66 3.24 1.38
C ARG A 351 10.21 2.52 2.59
N HIS A 352 9.63 1.37 2.90
CA HIS A 352 10.10 0.52 4.00
C HIS A 352 11.39 -0.21 3.63
N LYS A 353 11.46 -0.81 2.44
CA LYS A 353 12.67 -1.51 1.94
C LYS A 353 12.82 -1.33 0.44
N ALA A 354 14.06 -1.51 -0.06
CA ALA A 354 14.39 -1.31 -1.48
C ALA A 354 13.54 -2.10 -2.49
N ASN A 355 12.88 -3.19 -2.06
CA ASN A 355 12.05 -4.07 -2.88
C ASN A 355 10.64 -4.29 -2.28
N GLN A 356 10.12 -3.33 -1.53
CA GLN A 356 8.74 -3.37 -1.02
C GLN A 356 7.93 -2.21 -1.61
N PRO A 357 6.61 -2.40 -1.79
CA PRO A 357 5.72 -1.31 -2.17
C PRO A 357 5.88 -0.15 -1.19
N ALA A 358 5.79 1.07 -1.72
CA ALA A 358 5.89 2.28 -0.93
C ALA A 358 4.49 2.73 -0.48
N ASP A 359 4.40 3.28 0.72
CA ASP A 359 3.14 3.85 1.19
C ASP A 359 3.00 5.27 0.64
N LEU A 360 1.91 5.57 -0.05
CA LEU A 360 1.54 6.93 -0.39
C LEU A 360 1.23 7.72 0.89
N LEU A 361 1.95 8.81 1.10
CA LEU A 361 1.70 9.76 2.16
C LEU A 361 0.90 10.94 1.63
N VAL A 362 -0.19 11.27 2.31
CA VAL A 362 -1.02 12.43 2.01
C VAL A 362 -1.11 13.33 3.22
N ALA A 363 -0.60 14.56 3.08
CA ALA A 363 -0.71 15.61 4.08
C ALA A 363 -1.82 16.60 3.68
N THR A 364 -2.68 16.95 4.63
CA THR A 364 -3.83 17.84 4.40
C THR A 364 -3.75 19.14 5.20
N GLU A 365 -4.54 20.15 4.81
CA GLU A 365 -4.50 21.50 5.37
C GLU A 365 -4.88 21.57 6.85
N ASN A 366 -5.56 20.58 7.40
CA ASN A 366 -5.89 20.53 8.83
C ASN A 366 -4.82 19.87 9.70
N GLY A 367 -3.68 19.50 9.11
CA GLY A 367 -2.60 18.84 9.84
C GLY A 367 -2.57 17.33 9.70
N GLU A 368 -3.61 16.72 9.13
CA GLU A 368 -3.69 15.27 9.08
C GLU A 368 -2.72 14.70 8.05
N ILE A 369 -1.96 13.67 8.46
CA ILE A 369 -1.14 12.85 7.57
C ILE A 369 -1.72 11.45 7.55
N GLN A 370 -2.00 10.95 6.35
CA GLN A 370 -2.50 9.61 6.12
C GLN A 370 -1.50 8.84 5.27
N ALA A 371 -1.29 7.57 5.62
CA ALA A 371 -0.49 6.63 4.84
C ALA A 371 -1.43 5.60 4.20
N PHE A 372 -1.25 5.40 2.89
CA PHE A 372 -1.99 4.43 2.10
C PHE A 372 -1.01 3.47 1.46
N SER A 373 -1.29 2.18 1.54
CA SER A 373 -0.41 1.15 0.99
C SER A 373 -1.13 0.38 -0.09
N ALA A 374 -0.37 -0.01 -1.12
CA ALA A 374 -0.86 -0.99 -2.07
C ALA A 374 -1.18 -2.29 -1.31
N GLN A 375 -2.43 -2.70 -1.36
CA GLN A 375 -2.86 -4.02 -0.95
C GLN A 375 -3.40 -4.74 -2.17
N GLU A 376 -2.85 -5.93 -2.39
CA GLU A 376 -3.40 -6.90 -3.33
C GLU A 376 -4.87 -7.15 -3.00
N ASN A 377 -5.75 -7.02 -3.99
CA ASN A 377 -7.14 -7.42 -3.83
C ASN A 377 -7.28 -8.92 -4.17
N ARG A 378 -7.80 -9.74 -3.25
CA ARG A 378 -7.87 -11.20 -3.44
C ARG A 378 -9.28 -11.65 -3.76
N PRO A 379 -9.46 -12.69 -4.61
CA PRO A 379 -10.81 -13.19 -4.89
C PRO A 379 -11.42 -13.84 -3.63
N PRO A 380 -12.73 -13.61 -3.36
CA PRO A 380 -13.39 -14.11 -2.17
C PRO A 380 -13.52 -15.63 -2.20
N LEU A 381 -13.27 -16.27 -1.07
CA LEU A 381 -13.41 -17.71 -0.92
C LEU A 381 -14.81 -18.11 -0.48
N LEU A 382 -15.44 -18.90 -1.34
CA LEU A 382 -16.70 -19.58 -1.07
C LEU A 382 -16.39 -21.04 -0.75
N THR A 383 -16.63 -21.43 0.51
CA THR A 383 -16.28 -22.73 1.07
C THR A 383 -17.48 -23.42 1.71
N ASN A 384 -17.34 -24.73 1.96
CA ASN A 384 -18.31 -25.56 2.66
C ASN A 384 -19.77 -25.45 2.14
N PRO A 385 -20.01 -25.64 0.83
CA PRO A 385 -21.36 -25.64 0.30
C PRO A 385 -22.15 -26.81 0.89
N THR A 386 -23.30 -26.52 1.51
CA THR A 386 -24.14 -27.55 2.14
C THR A 386 -25.58 -27.46 1.67
N THR A 387 -26.22 -28.62 1.58
CA THR A 387 -27.64 -28.76 1.26
C THR A 387 -28.33 -29.53 2.39
N ALA A 388 -29.45 -29.01 2.86
CA ALA A 388 -30.28 -29.64 3.88
C ALA A 388 -31.75 -29.55 3.48
N VAL A 389 -32.52 -30.59 3.77
CA VAL A 389 -33.97 -30.58 3.59
C VAL A 389 -34.61 -30.20 4.92
N VAL A 390 -35.31 -29.07 4.96
CA VAL A 390 -35.98 -28.55 6.14
C VAL A 390 -37.44 -28.32 5.77
N GLU A 391 -38.37 -29.02 6.44
CA GLU A 391 -39.82 -28.86 6.26
C GLU A 391 -40.33 -29.00 4.80
N GLY A 392 -39.61 -29.74 3.95
CA GLY A 392 -39.96 -29.95 2.54
C GLY A 392 -39.34 -28.92 1.58
N GLN A 393 -38.58 -27.95 2.08
CA GLN A 393 -37.79 -27.00 1.29
C GLN A 393 -36.30 -27.35 1.33
N TYR A 394 -35.57 -26.92 0.30
CA TYR A 394 -34.11 -27.06 0.26
C TYR A 394 -33.44 -25.82 0.84
N GLY A 395 -32.75 -25.99 1.97
CA GLY A 395 -31.78 -25.03 2.46
C GLY A 395 -30.44 -25.26 1.78
N ILE A 396 -30.02 -24.35 0.93
CA ILE A 396 -28.69 -24.34 0.32
C ILE A 396 -27.88 -23.24 1.00
N SER A 397 -26.65 -23.53 1.41
CA SER A 397 -25.80 -22.51 2.05
C SER A 397 -24.33 -22.64 1.66
N VAL A 398 -23.61 -21.52 1.74
CA VAL A 398 -22.17 -21.41 1.48
C VAL A 398 -21.55 -20.44 2.49
N ASN A 399 -20.31 -20.69 2.88
CA ASN A 399 -19.52 -19.75 3.66
C ASN A 399 -18.72 -18.87 2.72
N VAL A 400 -18.77 -17.56 2.91
CA VAL A 400 -17.98 -16.55 2.20
C VAL A 400 -16.89 -16.05 3.14
N ALA A 401 -15.67 -15.94 2.65
CA ALA A 401 -14.54 -15.38 3.35
C ALA A 401 -13.67 -14.57 2.39
N ASP A 402 -13.63 -13.28 2.62
CA ASP A 402 -12.84 -12.28 1.91
C ASP A 402 -11.79 -11.70 2.88
N VAL A 403 -10.55 -11.56 2.42
CA VAL A 403 -9.43 -11.16 3.30
C VAL A 403 -9.50 -9.67 3.60
N GLU A 404 -9.88 -8.90 2.61
CA GLU A 404 -10.00 -7.44 2.59
C GLU A 404 -11.31 -6.97 3.25
N SER A 405 -12.24 -7.91 3.46
CA SER A 405 -13.57 -7.71 4.05
C SER A 405 -14.50 -6.86 3.17
N ASP A 406 -14.33 -6.96 1.86
CA ASP A 406 -15.15 -6.30 0.84
C ASP A 406 -16.60 -6.84 0.83
N ASN A 407 -17.53 -6.07 0.28
CA ASN A 407 -18.90 -6.56 0.12
C ASN A 407 -18.96 -7.61 -0.99
N VAL A 408 -19.26 -8.85 -0.64
CA VAL A 408 -19.39 -9.93 -1.63
C VAL A 408 -20.87 -10.24 -1.88
N MET A 409 -21.32 -10.05 -3.13
CA MET A 409 -22.60 -10.54 -3.60
C MET A 409 -22.47 -11.98 -4.06
N VAL A 410 -23.39 -12.85 -3.64
CA VAL A 410 -23.45 -14.24 -4.09
C VAL A 410 -24.84 -14.53 -4.64
N ARG A 411 -24.89 -15.10 -5.85
CA ARG A 411 -26.13 -15.55 -6.50
C ARG A 411 -26.19 -17.06 -6.56
N LEU A 412 -27.30 -17.64 -6.14
CA LEU A 412 -27.55 -19.08 -6.26
C LEU A 412 -28.32 -19.40 -7.54
N GLU A 413 -27.85 -20.40 -8.29
CA GLU A 413 -28.63 -21.03 -9.35
C GLU A 413 -28.79 -22.53 -9.12
N THR A 414 -29.97 -23.06 -9.38
CA THR A 414 -30.27 -24.51 -9.35
C THR A 414 -30.61 -25.01 -10.74
N GLN A 415 -30.21 -26.24 -11.07
CA GLN A 415 -30.49 -26.80 -12.39
C GLN A 415 -31.83 -27.53 -12.40
N ASN A 416 -32.63 -27.26 -13.42
CA ASN A 416 -33.82 -28.04 -13.73
C ASN A 416 -33.43 -29.40 -14.35
N PRO A 417 -33.71 -30.54 -13.72
CA PRO A 417 -33.31 -31.85 -14.25
C PRO A 417 -34.17 -32.30 -15.44
N ALA A 418 -35.34 -31.67 -15.69
CA ALA A 418 -36.18 -31.98 -16.86
C ALA A 418 -35.71 -31.23 -18.12
N THR A 419 -35.27 -29.98 -17.98
CA THR A 419 -34.86 -29.13 -19.13
C THR A 419 -33.35 -28.93 -19.23
N GLY A 420 -32.61 -29.18 -18.16
CA GLY A 420 -31.18 -28.87 -18.04
C GLY A 420 -30.87 -27.39 -17.80
N GLU A 421 -31.89 -26.52 -17.75
CA GLU A 421 -31.73 -25.07 -17.60
C GLU A 421 -31.41 -24.67 -16.16
N TRP A 422 -30.59 -23.63 -15.99
CA TRP A 422 -30.27 -23.05 -14.70
C TRP A 422 -31.31 -22.00 -14.31
N ILE A 423 -31.82 -22.09 -13.09
CA ILE A 423 -32.86 -21.21 -12.53
C ILE A 423 -32.24 -20.41 -11.38
N ASN A 424 -32.31 -19.08 -11.49
CA ASN A 424 -31.86 -18.15 -10.47
C ASN A 424 -32.78 -18.21 -9.22
N GLN A 425 -32.18 -18.41 -8.05
CA GLN A 425 -32.84 -18.52 -6.75
C GLN A 425 -32.69 -17.26 -5.88
N GLY A 426 -32.01 -16.23 -6.36
CA GLY A 426 -31.81 -14.96 -5.67
C GLY A 426 -30.35 -14.67 -5.30
N GLU A 427 -30.13 -13.44 -4.87
CA GLU A 427 -28.84 -12.87 -4.48
C GLU A 427 -28.84 -12.58 -2.97
N GLU A 428 -27.73 -12.91 -2.31
CA GLU A 428 -27.48 -12.63 -0.90
C GLU A 428 -26.13 -11.93 -0.75
N TRP A 429 -25.98 -11.13 0.31
CA TRP A 429 -24.80 -10.28 0.49
C TRP A 429 -24.05 -10.62 1.77
N ALA A 430 -22.75 -10.86 1.66
CA ALA A 430 -21.83 -10.86 2.79
C ALA A 430 -21.29 -9.43 2.98
N ALA A 431 -22.01 -8.60 3.75
CA ALA A 431 -21.73 -7.17 3.92
C ALA A 431 -20.44 -6.82 4.70
N SER A 432 -19.64 -7.82 5.06
CA SER A 432 -18.33 -7.65 5.70
C SER A 432 -17.30 -8.59 5.09
N GLY A 433 -17.57 -9.05 3.86
CA GLY A 433 -16.80 -10.07 3.13
C GLY A 433 -16.82 -11.46 3.74
N ASN A 434 -17.43 -11.61 4.92
CA ASN A 434 -17.32 -12.80 5.74
C ASN A 434 -18.68 -13.17 6.29
N GLY A 435 -19.12 -14.42 6.08
CA GLY A 435 -20.40 -14.86 6.60
C GLY A 435 -20.91 -16.15 5.98
N ARG A 436 -22.02 -16.67 6.52
CA ARG A 436 -22.73 -17.81 5.93
C ARG A 436 -23.99 -17.30 5.25
N LEU A 437 -24.08 -17.51 3.94
CA LEU A 437 -25.24 -17.18 3.13
C LEU A 437 -26.14 -18.40 2.98
N ILE A 438 -27.46 -18.21 3.05
CA ILE A 438 -28.46 -19.29 3.07
C ILE A 438 -29.62 -18.90 2.16
N TRP A 439 -29.99 -19.81 1.25
CA TRP A 439 -31.18 -19.71 0.42
C TRP A 439 -32.17 -20.82 0.78
N LEU A 440 -33.45 -20.48 0.80
CA LEU A 440 -34.55 -21.43 0.93
C LEU A 440 -35.24 -21.59 -0.44
N VAL A 441 -35.10 -22.78 -1.03
CA VAL A 441 -35.65 -23.10 -2.36
C VAL A 441 -36.95 -23.89 -2.19
N GLU A 442 -38.07 -23.28 -2.58
CA GLU A 442 -39.43 -23.81 -2.34
C GLU A 442 -39.86 -24.90 -3.33
N GLU A 443 -39.45 -24.79 -4.60
CA GLU A 443 -39.83 -25.75 -5.66
C GLU A 443 -38.58 -26.30 -6.33
N LEU A 444 -38.32 -27.59 -6.12
CA LEU A 444 -37.39 -28.31 -6.98
C LEU A 444 -38.13 -28.89 -8.18
N PRO A 445 -37.62 -28.67 -9.39
CA PRO A 445 -38.08 -29.43 -10.54
C PRO A 445 -37.62 -30.89 -10.37
N GLY A 446 -38.54 -31.82 -10.06
CA GLY A 446 -38.29 -33.27 -10.07
C GLY A 446 -38.23 -33.96 -8.70
N GLU A 447 -39.24 -34.79 -8.40
CA GLU A 447 -39.46 -35.41 -7.08
C GLU A 447 -38.41 -36.46 -6.63
N ASN A 448 -37.33 -36.74 -7.37
CA ASN A 448 -36.43 -37.85 -7.04
C ASN A 448 -34.98 -37.74 -7.55
N THR A 449 -34.53 -36.56 -7.97
CA THR A 449 -33.18 -36.35 -8.51
C THR A 449 -32.32 -35.52 -7.55
N ALA A 450 -31.03 -35.83 -7.51
CA ALA A 450 -30.04 -35.00 -6.81
C ALA A 450 -30.10 -33.55 -7.36
N VAL A 451 -29.98 -32.56 -6.48
CA VAL A 451 -30.04 -31.15 -6.86
C VAL A 451 -28.67 -30.70 -7.33
N SER A 452 -28.54 -30.35 -8.61
CA SER A 452 -27.38 -29.61 -9.11
C SER A 452 -27.57 -28.12 -8.83
N TYR A 453 -26.54 -27.48 -8.30
CA TYR A 453 -26.55 -26.06 -7.95
C TYR A 453 -25.17 -25.45 -8.20
N ARG A 454 -25.12 -24.13 -8.40
CA ARG A 454 -23.89 -23.36 -8.54
C ARG A 454 -24.04 -21.98 -7.90
N PHE A 455 -22.92 -21.40 -7.49
CA PHE A 455 -22.86 -20.04 -6.95
C PHE A 455 -22.10 -19.14 -7.90
N PHE A 456 -22.63 -17.95 -8.17
CA PHE A 456 -21.87 -16.85 -8.76
C PHE A 456 -21.49 -15.90 -7.64
N PHE A 457 -20.27 -15.37 -7.66
CA PHE A 457 -19.88 -14.31 -6.75
C PHE A 457 -19.36 -13.10 -7.51
N ASP A 458 -19.47 -11.93 -6.89
CA ASP A 458 -18.99 -10.64 -7.36
C ASP A 458 -18.66 -9.76 -6.13
N ASP A 459 -17.42 -9.29 -6.01
CA ASP A 459 -16.96 -8.36 -4.96
C ASP A 459 -16.76 -6.92 -5.50
N GLY A 460 -17.10 -6.68 -6.78
CA GLY A 460 -16.84 -5.44 -7.52
C GLY A 460 -15.56 -5.44 -8.34
N THR A 461 -14.62 -6.36 -8.08
CA THR A 461 -13.31 -6.50 -8.73
C THR A 461 -13.14 -7.89 -9.36
N HIS A 462 -13.50 -8.95 -8.62
CA HIS A 462 -13.48 -10.34 -9.04
C HIS A 462 -14.88 -10.89 -9.21
N GLN A 463 -15.02 -11.76 -10.22
CA GLN A 463 -16.22 -12.54 -10.46
C GLN A 463 -15.86 -14.01 -10.71
N GLY A 464 -16.77 -14.92 -10.37
CA GLY A 464 -16.52 -16.34 -10.61
C GLY A 464 -17.73 -17.22 -10.36
N VAL A 465 -17.58 -18.50 -10.71
CA VAL A 465 -18.66 -19.48 -10.63
C VAL A 465 -18.18 -20.75 -9.96
N ILE A 466 -18.76 -21.11 -8.82
CA ILE A 466 -18.40 -22.34 -8.11
C ILE A 466 -19.45 -23.39 -8.37
N ASN A 467 -19.00 -24.61 -8.70
CA ASN A 467 -19.86 -25.75 -9.00
C ASN A 467 -19.68 -26.86 -7.95
N PRO A 468 -20.43 -26.82 -6.83
CA PRO A 468 -20.38 -27.86 -5.82
C PRO A 468 -20.88 -29.23 -6.31
N PRO A 469 -20.55 -30.32 -5.59
CA PRO A 469 -21.20 -31.61 -5.80
C PRO A 469 -22.71 -31.54 -5.61
N ALA A 470 -23.47 -32.29 -6.41
CA ALA A 470 -24.93 -32.31 -6.31
C ALA A 470 -25.43 -32.76 -4.91
N GLY A 471 -26.47 -32.08 -4.42
CA GLY A 471 -27.11 -32.37 -3.13
C GLY A 471 -27.92 -33.67 -3.13
N PRO A 472 -28.14 -34.31 -1.97
CA PRO A 472 -28.88 -35.55 -1.90
C PRO A 472 -30.35 -35.36 -2.36
N PRO A 473 -30.97 -36.41 -2.94
CA PRO A 473 -32.38 -36.35 -3.34
C PRO A 473 -33.29 -36.16 -2.11
N PRO A 474 -34.50 -35.58 -2.29
CA PRO A 474 -35.39 -35.32 -1.17
C PRO A 474 -35.87 -36.65 -0.59
N ILE A 475 -35.81 -36.80 0.73
CA ILE A 475 -36.47 -37.93 1.38
C ILE A 475 -37.97 -37.62 1.33
N SER A 476 -38.73 -38.33 0.48
CA SER A 476 -40.18 -38.17 0.44
C SER A 476 -40.74 -38.37 1.87
N PRO A 477 -41.64 -37.50 2.36
CA PRO A 477 -42.32 -37.75 3.61
C PRO A 477 -43.08 -39.06 3.46
N ILE A 478 -42.77 -40.05 4.31
CA ILE A 478 -43.53 -41.29 4.38
C ILE A 478 -44.96 -40.89 4.75
N SER A 479 -45.85 -40.92 3.75
CA SER A 479 -47.27 -40.68 3.94
C SER A 479 -47.86 -41.83 4.73
N PHE A 480 -47.92 -41.70 6.05
CA PHE A 480 -48.73 -42.60 6.88
C PHE A 480 -50.21 -42.29 6.63
N PHE A 481 -50.79 -43.00 5.65
CA PHE A 481 -52.23 -43.01 5.45
C PHE A 481 -52.91 -43.78 6.60
N GLY A 482 -53.70 -43.04 7.38
CA GLY A 482 -54.89 -43.53 8.06
C GLY A 482 -54.70 -44.12 9.46
N LEU A 483 -55.02 -43.34 10.50
CA LEU A 483 -56.04 -43.65 11.52
C LEU A 483 -56.26 -42.43 12.44
N HIS A 484 -57.50 -42.29 12.93
CA HIS A 484 -58.13 -41.10 13.53
C HIS A 484 -57.48 -40.48 14.79
N PRO A 485 -57.86 -39.24 15.17
CA PRO A 485 -57.26 -38.46 16.24
C PRO A 485 -58.04 -38.59 17.55
N VAL A 486 -57.48 -39.24 18.58
CA VAL A 486 -57.79 -38.92 19.99
C VAL A 486 -56.58 -39.29 20.86
N VAL A 487 -56.30 -38.41 21.82
CA VAL A 487 -55.44 -38.56 23.02
C VAL A 487 -54.00 -38.02 22.88
N PHE A 488 -53.90 -36.73 23.16
CA PHE A 488 -52.76 -36.13 23.85
C PHE A 488 -52.46 -36.87 25.15
N GLY A 489 -51.19 -37.18 25.42
CA GLY A 489 -50.75 -37.53 26.77
C GLY A 489 -49.55 -38.46 26.84
N LEU A 490 -48.37 -37.86 26.95
CA LEU A 490 -47.28 -38.22 27.86
C LEU A 490 -47.05 -39.70 28.20
N MET A 491 -45.79 -40.12 27.97
CA MET A 491 -45.06 -41.14 28.72
C MET A 491 -45.52 -42.59 28.52
N ILE A 492 -44.69 -43.36 27.82
CA ILE A 492 -43.95 -44.54 28.33
C ILE A 492 -43.44 -45.31 27.11
N LEU A 493 -42.27 -44.90 26.62
CA LEU A 493 -41.37 -45.76 25.86
C LEU A 493 -40.53 -46.54 26.89
N ALA A 494 -41.18 -47.42 27.65
CA ALA A 494 -40.50 -48.37 28.52
C ALA A 494 -41.17 -49.73 28.37
N GLY A 495 -40.48 -50.63 27.67
CA GLY A 495 -40.87 -52.03 27.53
C GLY A 495 -40.82 -52.47 26.08
N VAL A 496 -39.99 -53.45 25.80
CA VAL A 496 -39.93 -54.28 24.56
C VAL A 496 -38.79 -53.99 23.56
N VAL A 497 -37.78 -53.15 23.88
CA VAL A 497 -36.44 -53.25 23.23
C VAL A 497 -35.31 -53.37 24.25
N GLY A 498 -35.61 -53.98 25.40
CA GLY A 498 -34.60 -54.40 26.37
C GLY A 498 -34.29 -55.87 26.18
N LEU A 499 -33.27 -56.21 25.38
CA LEU A 499 -32.23 -57.20 25.77
C LEU A 499 -31.14 -57.51 24.71
N THR A 500 -31.10 -56.86 23.54
CA THR A 500 -30.07 -57.19 22.51
C THR A 500 -29.23 -56.02 21.97
N LEU A 501 -29.31 -54.83 22.58
CA LEU A 501 -28.51 -53.65 22.19
C LEU A 501 -27.72 -53.00 23.35
N VAL A 502 -27.15 -53.79 24.28
CA VAL A 502 -26.40 -53.26 25.45
C VAL A 502 -24.88 -53.27 25.26
N PHE A 503 -24.35 -53.17 24.03
CA PHE A 503 -22.89 -52.98 23.85
C PHE A 503 -22.44 -51.95 22.80
N ARG A 504 -23.33 -51.14 22.21
CA ARG A 504 -22.89 -50.11 21.24
C ARG A 504 -23.71 -48.81 21.29
N GLN A 505 -23.45 -47.97 22.31
CA GLN A 505 -23.62 -46.49 22.39
C GLN A 505 -23.49 -46.13 23.89
N THR A 506 -22.77 -45.13 24.40
CA THR A 506 -22.47 -43.76 23.96
C THR A 506 -21.18 -43.28 24.66
N GLN A 507 -20.09 -43.06 23.93
CA GLN A 507 -19.00 -42.22 24.44
C GLN A 507 -19.21 -40.78 23.96
N LEU A 508 -19.28 -39.83 24.89
CA LEU A 508 -19.33 -38.37 24.66
C LEU A 508 -18.26 -37.97 23.62
N PRO A 509 -18.52 -36.99 22.71
CA PRO A 509 -17.55 -36.54 21.70
C PRO A 509 -16.15 -36.25 22.27
N ALA A 510 -16.10 -35.59 23.43
CA ALA A 510 -14.86 -35.32 24.15
C ALA A 510 -14.10 -36.59 24.60
N MET A 511 -14.80 -37.67 24.98
CA MET A 511 -14.14 -38.94 25.34
C MET A 511 -13.54 -39.63 24.12
N ARG A 512 -14.18 -39.53 22.95
CA ARG A 512 -13.63 -40.06 21.70
C ARG A 512 -12.39 -39.30 21.25
N ALA A 513 -12.41 -37.97 21.36
CA ALA A 513 -11.25 -37.12 21.05
C ALA A 513 -10.08 -37.41 22.00
N ARG A 514 -10.33 -37.58 23.31
CA ARG A 514 -9.31 -37.98 24.28
C ARG A 514 -8.74 -39.38 24.02
N ALA A 515 -9.60 -40.35 23.69
CA ALA A 515 -9.16 -41.70 23.32
C ALA A 515 -8.28 -41.67 22.07
N PHE A 516 -8.64 -40.84 21.08
CA PHE A 516 -7.86 -40.64 19.87
C PHE A 516 -6.53 -39.92 20.15
N TYR A 517 -6.51 -38.88 20.98
CA TYR A 517 -5.27 -38.22 21.42
C TYR A 517 -4.30 -39.22 22.07
N ASN A 518 -4.80 -40.07 22.96
CA ASN A 518 -4.00 -41.11 23.59
C ASN A 518 -3.47 -42.13 22.56
N GLN A 519 -4.26 -42.46 21.54
CA GLN A 519 -3.85 -43.31 20.43
C GLN A 519 -2.68 -42.67 19.65
N LEU A 520 -2.78 -41.39 19.27
CA LEU A 520 -1.70 -40.66 18.58
C LEU A 520 -0.40 -40.67 19.41
N ARG A 521 -0.50 -40.40 20.72
CA ARG A 521 0.66 -40.42 21.63
C ARG A 521 1.30 -41.82 21.74
N SER A 522 0.51 -42.89 21.66
CA SER A 522 1.04 -44.26 21.68
C SER A 522 1.68 -44.71 20.37
N GLN A 523 1.43 -44.00 19.26
CA GLN A 523 1.89 -44.34 17.93
C GLN A 523 2.45 -43.09 17.22
N PRO A 524 3.51 -42.46 17.76
CA PRO A 524 4.01 -41.18 17.27
C PRO A 524 4.38 -41.23 15.79
N ASN A 525 4.94 -42.35 15.32
CA ASN A 525 5.34 -42.52 13.93
C ASN A 525 4.16 -42.55 12.94
N GLN A 526 2.94 -42.83 13.41
CA GLN A 526 1.72 -42.90 12.59
C GLN A 526 0.78 -41.71 12.83
N THR A 527 1.24 -40.66 13.52
CA THR A 527 0.38 -39.54 13.91
C THR A 527 -0.30 -38.87 12.71
N LEU A 528 0.46 -38.49 11.67
CA LEU A 528 -0.09 -37.83 10.49
C LEU A 528 -1.03 -38.75 9.66
N PRO A 529 -0.66 -40.02 9.35
CA PRO A 529 -1.58 -40.95 8.69
C PRO A 529 -2.89 -41.20 9.45
N LEU A 530 -2.83 -41.38 10.77
CA LEU A 530 -4.01 -41.60 11.60
C LEU A 530 -4.90 -40.36 11.66
N LEU A 531 -4.30 -39.16 11.72
CA LEU A 531 -5.01 -37.90 11.70
C LEU A 531 -5.71 -37.67 10.34
N ALA A 532 -5.02 -37.95 9.23
CA ALA A 532 -5.58 -37.90 7.86
C ALA A 532 -6.81 -38.80 7.73
N GLN A 533 -6.65 -40.08 8.09
CA GLN A 533 -7.72 -41.07 7.98
C GLN A 533 -8.91 -40.69 8.87
N LYS A 534 -8.63 -40.14 10.05
CA LYS A 534 -9.69 -39.68 10.95
C LYS A 534 -10.43 -38.50 10.36
N TYR A 535 -9.70 -37.49 9.85
CA TYR A 535 -10.22 -36.30 9.20
C TYR A 535 -11.14 -36.66 8.01
N ALA A 536 -10.69 -37.53 7.10
CA ALA A 536 -11.47 -37.98 5.95
C ALA A 536 -12.75 -38.72 6.36
N ARG A 537 -12.67 -39.62 7.36
CA ARG A 537 -13.85 -40.35 7.86
C ARG A 537 -14.86 -39.45 8.57
N THR A 538 -14.39 -38.42 9.25
CA THR A 538 -15.27 -37.47 9.96
C THR A 538 -15.64 -36.26 9.11
N ARG A 539 -15.16 -36.18 7.86
CA ARG A 539 -15.28 -35.00 6.98
C ARG A 539 -14.92 -33.69 7.71
N GLY A 540 -13.82 -33.72 8.48
CA GLY A 540 -13.38 -32.54 9.23
C GLY A 540 -14.32 -32.07 10.37
N SER A 541 -15.15 -32.95 10.94
CA SER A 541 -16.07 -32.61 12.05
C SER A 541 -15.50 -31.60 13.07
N ALA A 542 -16.09 -30.40 13.08
CA ALA A 542 -15.75 -29.27 13.94
C ALA A 542 -15.64 -29.66 15.42
N ASP A 543 -16.69 -30.31 15.95
CA ASP A 543 -16.75 -30.77 17.33
C ASP A 543 -15.61 -31.73 17.68
N PHE A 544 -15.21 -32.61 16.76
CA PHE A 544 -14.15 -33.58 17.02
C PHE A 544 -12.77 -32.90 17.08
N LEU A 545 -12.46 -32.03 16.13
CA LEU A 545 -11.17 -31.34 16.04
C LEU A 545 -10.99 -30.34 17.19
N LEU A 546 -12.03 -29.60 17.55
CA LEU A 546 -12.00 -28.69 18.70
C LEU A 546 -11.78 -29.46 20.02
N ASN A 547 -12.46 -30.60 20.20
CA ASN A 547 -12.26 -31.44 21.38
C ASN A 547 -10.87 -32.12 21.38
N LEU A 548 -10.29 -32.40 20.22
CA LEU A 548 -8.94 -32.95 20.07
C LEU A 548 -7.88 -31.90 20.45
N ALA A 549 -8.01 -30.67 19.92
CA ALA A 549 -7.14 -29.55 20.24
C ALA A 549 -7.16 -29.25 21.76
N ASN A 550 -8.36 -29.21 22.35
CA ASN A 550 -8.52 -29.02 23.79
C ASN A 550 -7.93 -30.17 24.62
N ALA A 551 -8.05 -31.42 24.17
CA ALA A 551 -7.45 -32.57 24.84
C ALA A 551 -5.90 -32.51 24.80
N ALA A 552 -5.32 -32.10 23.67
CA ALA A 552 -3.88 -31.92 23.51
C ALA A 552 -3.35 -30.75 24.36
N ARG A 553 -4.04 -29.61 24.34
CA ARG A 553 -3.69 -28.41 25.14
C ARG A 553 -3.71 -28.69 26.64
N GLN A 554 -4.68 -29.47 27.13
CA GLN A 554 -4.73 -29.94 28.53
C GLN A 554 -3.52 -30.79 28.95
N LYS A 555 -2.75 -31.31 27.98
CA LYS A 555 -1.55 -32.12 28.20
C LYS A 555 -0.26 -31.39 27.81
N GLY A 556 -0.33 -30.12 27.42
CA GLY A 556 0.82 -29.32 27.01
C GLY A 556 1.37 -29.68 25.63
N ASP A 557 0.60 -30.40 24.81
CA ASP A 557 1.02 -30.88 23.49
C ASP A 557 0.64 -29.87 22.41
N THR A 558 1.55 -28.94 22.14
CA THR A 558 1.33 -27.83 21.21
C THR A 558 1.32 -28.25 19.74
N LEU A 559 2.01 -29.34 19.39
CA LEU A 559 2.07 -29.83 18.02
C LEU A 559 0.72 -30.43 17.58
N ILE A 560 0.15 -31.32 18.40
CA ILE A 560 -1.15 -31.92 18.09
C ILE A 560 -2.28 -30.88 18.23
N SER A 561 -2.19 -29.93 19.17
CA SER A 561 -3.19 -28.87 19.27
C SER A 561 -3.19 -27.97 18.05
N ASN A 562 -2.04 -27.50 17.59
CA ASN A 562 -1.94 -26.60 16.44
C ASN A 562 -2.31 -27.30 15.13
N LEU A 563 -1.97 -28.59 14.97
CA LEU A 563 -2.45 -29.38 13.83
C LEU A 563 -3.98 -29.52 13.82
N ALA A 564 -4.59 -29.78 14.99
CA ALA A 564 -6.04 -29.90 15.09
C ALA A 564 -6.75 -28.55 14.86
N ASP A 565 -6.21 -27.45 15.39
CA ASP A 565 -6.72 -26.09 15.18
C ASP A 565 -6.58 -25.66 13.71
N GLY A 566 -5.42 -25.92 13.09
CA GLY A 566 -5.19 -25.64 11.68
C GLY A 566 -6.16 -26.41 10.77
N LEU A 567 -6.32 -27.73 10.98
CA LEU A 567 -7.27 -28.56 10.23
C LEU A 567 -8.74 -28.16 10.45
N TYR A 568 -9.08 -27.67 11.63
CA TYR A 568 -10.40 -27.12 11.94
C TYR A 568 -10.65 -25.85 11.13
N LEU A 569 -9.71 -24.92 11.16
CA LEU A 569 -9.80 -23.63 10.49
C LEU A 569 -9.79 -23.75 8.97
N LEU A 570 -9.17 -24.77 8.37
CA LEU A 570 -9.15 -24.96 6.91
C LEU A 570 -10.54 -24.89 6.25
N SER A 571 -11.58 -25.36 6.95
CA SER A 571 -12.94 -25.44 6.40
C SER A 571 -13.71 -24.11 6.40
N GLU A 572 -13.30 -23.14 7.23
CA GLU A 572 -14.02 -21.86 7.41
C GLU A 572 -13.12 -20.63 7.20
N ARG A 573 -11.81 -20.76 7.48
CA ARG A 573 -10.80 -19.70 7.45
C ARG A 573 -9.45 -20.24 6.95
N PRO A 574 -9.35 -20.62 5.67
CA PRO A 574 -8.16 -21.24 5.12
C PRO A 574 -6.89 -20.37 5.24
N TYR A 575 -7.02 -19.04 5.09
CA TYR A 575 -5.91 -18.08 5.28
C TYR A 575 -5.31 -18.08 6.69
N VAL A 576 -6.09 -18.49 7.70
CA VAL A 576 -5.58 -18.62 9.08
C VAL A 576 -5.12 -20.06 9.34
N GLY A 577 -5.85 -21.05 8.82
CA GLY A 577 -5.56 -22.47 9.04
C GLY A 577 -4.26 -22.94 8.38
N LEU A 578 -3.98 -22.52 7.15
CA LEU A 578 -2.80 -22.97 6.40
C LEU A 578 -1.48 -22.52 7.04
N PRO A 579 -1.26 -21.24 7.40
CA PRO A 579 -0.03 -20.82 8.10
C PRO A 579 0.21 -21.56 9.42
N ILE A 580 -0.85 -21.89 10.18
CA ILE A 580 -0.74 -22.68 11.41
C ILE A 580 -0.26 -24.09 11.09
N LEU A 581 -0.79 -24.72 10.03
CA LEU A 581 -0.38 -26.06 9.61
C LEU A 581 1.05 -26.09 9.08
N THR A 582 1.41 -25.18 8.18
CA THR A 582 2.75 -25.14 7.56
C THR A 582 3.83 -24.84 8.58
N SER A 583 3.62 -23.87 9.48
CA SER A 583 4.55 -23.59 10.58
C SER A 583 4.69 -24.76 11.56
N THR A 584 3.58 -25.43 11.92
CA THR A 584 3.60 -26.58 12.82
C THR A 584 4.29 -27.79 12.18
N LEU A 585 4.03 -28.07 10.91
CA LEU A 585 4.69 -29.15 10.18
C LEU A 585 6.19 -28.90 10.02
N ARG A 586 6.62 -27.65 9.77
CA ARG A 586 8.04 -27.26 9.74
C ARG A 586 8.73 -27.51 11.09
N LYS A 587 8.02 -27.22 12.19
CA LYS A 587 8.49 -27.53 13.53
C LYS A 587 8.60 -29.05 13.76
N ILE A 588 7.62 -29.83 13.29
CA ILE A 588 7.64 -31.30 13.38
C ILE A 588 8.83 -31.91 12.62
N SER A 589 9.17 -31.41 11.41
CA SER A 589 10.33 -31.96 10.68
C SER A 589 11.66 -31.68 11.38
N HIS A 590 11.76 -30.58 12.14
CA HIS A 590 12.96 -30.24 12.88
C HIS A 590 13.03 -30.99 14.23
N ASP A 591 11.94 -30.95 15.00
CA ASP A 591 11.92 -31.39 16.40
C ASP A 591 11.54 -32.87 16.56
N CYS A 592 10.90 -33.49 15.55
CA CYS A 592 10.26 -34.81 15.65
C CYS A 592 10.43 -35.65 14.35
N PRO A 593 11.66 -36.04 13.97
CA PRO A 593 11.93 -36.77 12.72
C PRO A 593 11.33 -38.19 12.63
N LEU A 594 10.67 -38.65 13.69
CA LEU A 594 10.05 -39.97 13.78
C LEU A 594 8.66 -40.05 13.11
N TRP A 595 8.03 -38.92 12.80
CA TRP A 595 6.69 -38.89 12.21
C TRP A 595 6.75 -39.18 10.70
N GLN A 596 6.08 -40.25 10.26
CA GLN A 596 6.02 -40.62 8.85
C GLN A 596 5.18 -39.62 8.03
N ASP A 597 5.51 -39.49 6.75
CA ASP A 597 4.84 -38.62 5.77
C ASP A 597 4.88 -37.11 6.07
N THR A 598 5.79 -36.66 6.96
CA THR A 598 5.94 -35.23 7.30
C THR A 598 6.29 -34.37 6.09
N GLU A 599 7.26 -34.78 5.26
CA GLU A 599 7.65 -34.07 4.03
C GLU A 599 6.48 -33.96 3.04
N LYS A 600 5.68 -35.02 2.90
CA LYS A 600 4.51 -35.03 2.02
C LYS A 600 3.43 -34.06 2.53
N TRP A 601 3.14 -34.07 3.83
CA TRP A 601 2.20 -33.12 4.43
C TRP A 601 2.67 -31.68 4.27
N GLN A 602 3.97 -31.43 4.47
CA GLN A 602 4.55 -30.10 4.23
C GLN A 602 4.38 -29.67 2.79
N MET A 603 4.69 -30.53 1.82
CA MET A 603 4.51 -30.19 0.40
C MET A 603 3.05 -29.88 0.07
N ILE A 604 2.09 -30.70 0.52
CA ILE A 604 0.65 -30.48 0.28
C ILE A 604 0.18 -29.14 0.85
N PHE A 605 0.47 -28.84 2.12
CA PHE A 605 -0.02 -27.62 2.76
C PHE A 605 0.77 -26.38 2.35
N ASN A 606 2.07 -26.50 2.04
CA ASN A 606 2.84 -25.39 1.47
C ASN A 606 2.35 -25.05 0.07
N THR A 607 2.16 -26.03 -0.82
CA THR A 607 1.61 -25.79 -2.15
C THR A 607 0.19 -25.23 -2.05
N GLY A 608 -0.65 -25.73 -1.14
CA GLY A 608 -1.97 -25.16 -0.88
C GLY A 608 -1.93 -23.71 -0.39
N GLN A 609 -0.97 -23.37 0.47
CA GLN A 609 -0.74 -22.00 0.95
C GLN A 609 -0.26 -21.10 -0.19
N SER A 610 0.76 -21.51 -0.95
CA SER A 610 1.28 -20.72 -2.08
C SER A 610 0.23 -20.49 -3.16
N LEU A 611 -0.63 -21.46 -3.46
CA LEU A 611 -1.73 -21.28 -4.42
C LEU A 611 -2.81 -20.33 -3.91
N LEU A 612 -3.07 -20.34 -2.60
CA LEU A 612 -4.01 -19.44 -1.95
C LEU A 612 -3.47 -18.00 -1.88
N GLU A 613 -2.16 -17.86 -1.67
CA GLU A 613 -1.46 -16.58 -1.56
C GLU A 613 -1.08 -15.99 -2.92
N ALA A 614 -1.00 -16.80 -3.98
CA ALA A 614 -0.76 -16.28 -5.32
C ALA A 614 -1.88 -15.29 -5.69
N PRO A 615 -1.58 -14.04 -6.05
CA PRO A 615 -2.54 -12.99 -6.38
C PRO A 615 -2.93 -13.04 -7.87
N SER A 616 -1.98 -13.36 -8.76
CA SER A 616 -2.18 -13.26 -10.22
C SER A 616 -2.09 -14.60 -10.96
N VAL A 617 -2.53 -14.61 -12.23
CA VAL A 617 -2.33 -15.74 -13.16
C VAL A 617 -0.83 -15.98 -13.41
N THR A 618 -0.04 -14.91 -13.46
CA THR A 618 1.43 -14.97 -13.62
C THR A 618 2.06 -15.70 -12.43
N GLU A 619 1.72 -15.34 -11.21
CA GLU A 619 2.28 -16.01 -10.02
C GLU A 619 1.80 -17.45 -9.88
N LEU A 620 0.54 -17.74 -10.22
CA LEU A 620 0.07 -19.13 -10.35
C LEU A 620 0.88 -19.92 -11.37
N SER A 621 1.26 -19.31 -12.50
CA SER A 621 2.11 -19.96 -13.51
C SER A 621 3.52 -20.26 -12.99
N LEU A 622 4.07 -19.40 -12.13
CA LEU A 622 5.36 -19.62 -11.46
C LEU A 622 5.31 -20.77 -10.44
N LEU A 623 4.12 -21.12 -9.94
CA LEU A 623 3.90 -22.28 -9.05
C LEU A 623 3.74 -23.61 -9.80
N GLN A 624 3.62 -23.59 -11.14
CA GLN A 624 3.47 -24.80 -11.96
C GLN A 624 4.56 -25.86 -11.72
N PRO A 625 5.86 -25.51 -11.57
CA PRO A 625 6.91 -26.49 -11.26
C PRO A 625 6.72 -27.15 -9.89
N GLN A 626 6.27 -26.40 -8.88
CA GLN A 626 6.00 -26.94 -7.55
C GLN A 626 4.80 -27.90 -7.57
N MET A 627 3.77 -27.56 -8.36
CA MET A 627 2.59 -28.42 -8.52
C MET A 627 2.93 -29.70 -9.30
N ALA A 628 3.77 -29.60 -10.34
CA ALA A 628 4.29 -30.77 -11.06
C ALA A 628 5.09 -31.68 -10.12
N GLN A 629 5.97 -31.11 -9.30
CA GLN A 629 6.75 -31.86 -8.31
C GLN A 629 5.85 -32.57 -7.28
N LEU A 630 4.78 -31.91 -6.81
CA LEU A 630 3.80 -32.53 -5.92
C LEU A 630 3.11 -33.71 -6.61
N LEU A 631 2.64 -33.54 -7.85
CA LEU A 631 1.98 -34.60 -8.61
C LEU A 631 2.89 -35.79 -8.85
N ASP A 632 4.14 -35.56 -9.26
CA ASP A 632 5.15 -36.61 -9.46
C ASP A 632 5.38 -37.42 -8.17
N GLN A 633 5.54 -36.75 -7.01
CA GLN A 633 5.68 -37.44 -5.72
C GLN A 633 4.44 -38.23 -5.32
N LEU A 634 3.25 -37.72 -5.63
CA LEU A 634 1.99 -38.42 -5.35
C LEU A 634 1.83 -39.65 -6.24
N GLU A 635 2.19 -39.57 -7.52
CA GLU A 635 2.18 -40.69 -8.46
C GLU A 635 3.19 -41.78 -8.09
N GLU A 636 4.42 -41.42 -7.72
CA GLU A 636 5.46 -42.38 -7.28
C GLU A 636 5.03 -43.17 -6.03
N SER A 637 4.23 -42.56 -5.15
CA SER A 637 3.77 -43.20 -3.92
C SER A 637 2.52 -44.07 -4.08
N ASN A 638 1.83 -43.99 -5.24
CA ASN A 638 0.56 -44.66 -5.55
C ASN A 638 -0.51 -44.52 -4.44
N GLN A 639 -0.47 -43.42 -3.67
CA GLN A 639 -1.35 -43.13 -2.55
C GLN A 639 -1.75 -41.66 -2.61
N TRP A 640 -3.01 -41.39 -2.95
CA TRP A 640 -3.62 -40.07 -2.79
C TRP A 640 -3.89 -39.82 -1.30
N PRO A 641 -3.17 -38.91 -0.63
CA PRO A 641 -3.30 -38.75 0.81
C PRO A 641 -4.66 -38.15 1.15
N ASP A 642 -5.33 -38.70 2.17
CA ASP A 642 -6.59 -38.16 2.73
C ASP A 642 -6.48 -36.67 3.13
N ALA A 643 -5.25 -36.18 3.38
CA ALA A 643 -4.93 -34.78 3.66
C ALA A 643 -5.15 -33.83 2.47
N LEU A 644 -5.01 -34.31 1.23
CA LEU A 644 -5.26 -33.53 0.01
C LEU A 644 -6.75 -33.19 -0.14
N GLY A 645 -7.64 -34.02 0.43
CA GLY A 645 -9.07 -33.72 0.53
C GLY A 645 -9.37 -32.46 1.36
N ALA A 646 -8.46 -32.04 2.25
CA ALA A 646 -8.62 -30.84 3.06
C ALA A 646 -8.31 -29.55 2.28
N THR A 647 -7.47 -29.61 1.24
CA THR A 647 -7.14 -28.46 0.38
C THR A 647 -7.99 -28.41 -0.89
N LEU A 648 -8.70 -29.48 -1.23
CA LEU A 648 -9.55 -29.56 -2.43
C LEU A 648 -10.61 -28.44 -2.54
N PRO A 649 -11.30 -28.00 -1.46
CA PRO A 649 -12.21 -26.85 -1.54
C PRO A 649 -11.51 -25.55 -1.96
N ILE A 650 -10.27 -25.36 -1.52
CA ILE A 650 -9.45 -24.20 -1.88
C ILE A 650 -9.06 -24.29 -3.36
N LEU A 651 -8.54 -25.45 -3.79
CA LEU A 651 -8.12 -25.68 -5.19
C LEU A 651 -9.28 -25.59 -6.19
N THR A 652 -10.47 -26.06 -5.81
CA THR A 652 -11.66 -25.99 -6.67
C THR A 652 -12.21 -24.58 -6.78
N ASN A 653 -12.21 -23.82 -5.68
CA ASN A 653 -12.55 -22.41 -5.69
C ASN A 653 -11.58 -21.62 -6.59
N LEU A 654 -10.26 -21.79 -6.37
CA LEU A 654 -9.22 -21.10 -7.15
C LEU A 654 -9.24 -21.42 -8.65
N ARG A 655 -9.58 -22.65 -9.04
CA ARG A 655 -9.69 -23.07 -10.45
C ARG A 655 -10.86 -22.41 -11.16
N ASP A 656 -11.97 -22.21 -10.45
CA ASP A 656 -13.25 -21.80 -11.04
C ASP A 656 -13.51 -20.28 -10.90
N SER A 657 -12.56 -19.53 -10.32
CA SER A 657 -12.55 -18.06 -10.30
C SER A 657 -11.95 -17.51 -11.60
N GLU A 658 -12.62 -16.55 -12.24
CA GLU A 658 -12.00 -15.75 -13.30
C GLU A 658 -11.06 -14.73 -12.63
N ARG A 659 -9.79 -15.12 -12.44
CA ARG A 659 -8.75 -14.15 -12.05
C ARG A 659 -8.50 -13.23 -13.23
N VAL A 660 -8.96 -12.00 -13.13
CA VAL A 660 -8.78 -11.00 -14.17
C VAL A 660 -7.33 -10.53 -14.12
N GLU A 661 -6.61 -10.54 -15.25
CA GLU A 661 -5.38 -9.77 -15.41
C GLU A 661 -5.76 -8.29 -15.43
N ARG A 662 -5.87 -7.65 -14.26
CA ARG A 662 -5.98 -6.20 -14.17
C ARG A 662 -5.05 -5.65 -13.10
N THR A 663 -4.53 -4.47 -13.41
CA THR A 663 -3.49 -3.66 -12.76
C THR A 663 -3.91 -3.04 -11.42
N GLU A 664 -4.87 -3.64 -10.70
CA GLU A 664 -5.60 -2.98 -9.62
C GLU A 664 -5.27 -3.57 -8.24
N ASP A 665 -4.04 -3.30 -7.79
CA ASP A 665 -3.77 -3.16 -6.36
C ASP A 665 -4.46 -1.90 -5.85
N ARG A 666 -5.24 -2.01 -4.78
CA ARG A 666 -5.93 -0.87 -4.18
C ARG A 666 -5.07 -0.26 -3.09
N LEU A 667 -5.10 1.06 -2.98
CA LEU A 667 -4.48 1.76 -1.86
C LEU A 667 -5.41 1.71 -0.65
N VAL A 668 -5.05 0.94 0.38
CA VAL A 668 -5.80 0.85 1.63
C VAL A 668 -5.17 1.76 2.69
N THR A 669 -5.99 2.53 3.40
CA THR A 669 -5.52 3.35 4.52
C THR A 669 -4.97 2.47 5.63
N LEU A 670 -3.66 2.52 5.90
CA LEU A 670 -3.06 1.79 7.01
C LEU A 670 -3.17 2.55 8.32
N THR A 671 -3.11 3.87 8.30
CA THR A 671 -3.04 4.68 9.52
C THR A 671 -3.59 6.08 9.28
N LYS A 672 -4.40 6.56 10.25
CA LYS A 672 -4.92 7.92 10.30
C LYS A 672 -4.33 8.63 11.52
N GLN A 673 -3.44 9.60 11.34
CA GLN A 673 -2.86 10.32 12.47
C GLN A 673 -3.27 11.80 12.43
N PRO A 674 -3.96 12.30 13.47
CA PRO A 674 -4.13 13.73 13.64
C PRO A 674 -2.77 14.31 14.09
N ALA A 675 -2.19 15.24 13.31
CA ALA A 675 -1.17 16.13 13.88
C ALA A 675 -1.91 17.11 14.81
N ALA A 676 -2.15 16.66 16.04
CA ALA A 676 -2.70 17.48 17.12
C ALA A 676 -1.73 18.59 17.45
#